data_AF-A0A377YS09-F1
#
_entry.id   AF-A0A377YS09-F1
#
_cell.length_a   1.000
_cell.length_b   1.000
_cell.length_c   1.000
_cell.angle_alpha   90.00
_cell.angle_beta   90.00
_cell.angle_gamma   90.00
#
_symmetry.space_group_name_H-M   'P 1'
#
loop_
_entity.id
_entity.type
_entity.pdbx_description
1 polymer ?
#
loop_
_entity_poly.entity_id
_entity_poly.type
_entity_poly.pdbx_seq_one_letter_code
_entity_poly.pdbx_strand_id
1 'polypeptide(L)'
;MLRHNKDLPQAEQTLRSLLNDDPQNAAARENLYYVLREQNKSAEAQAMLQTLPQSLRQKLQPRVVAGMPGDALRRQAQAQVSGGNPAGAIATLREGVARYPDDPWLRLDLARLLQKSGNGSEASSLMSAAYRPGASNSALYAAALFASENGAWQQAQTLLARIPGGSQTSDMRDLRQRVNYNLQLVTAENYLAQGNTIAASNTLRAMASTPPKAPADAGKLARLLAESGDLTTAVSLVRNNISSGVSGNAGDYADQIAVLNQAGLTGEAQNLISNPQLQASSTPTQLASIRNGYVINEADRLREQGNYAAAYDKLIRAMQSDPQNTDLMFAMARLYQSGKMNKEAGVVYDYLMTRDTPNQDARAGAIDVALSAGNNDRAEQLAGGLRQDNTPDRLLLLARVAEAQGHHQQAMTYLRSARGKLLGMQSTNSSETPTVGGVLAADNPFIGVSQTSAPTRTASAYGQYMPWQVAQSAAAPGSTLPGIQRTDLPVDTAQTRMLRQVDTMMESLQEKTGSWLQGGMDVRGRDGESGTSKLTELRTPLTWSSSPFGDSRFDFTVTPVSLNAGTASGDAWRRYGANPLANAVSNMVSTATSEQAAIASMTEAERTAYFASNPGAEALSGLGTLNAADFNPTTSSGMENLAKLGSYDAGQVASYLSSSSRKPNVDQTSGSTDSQKANGVELALALSGDDYRVDIGSTPLGQDLNTVVGGVKWSPKLTNYLSLILTGERRSLTDSLLSYVGLKDAYSGKTWGQVTKNGGTLQLSYDDGDAGFYVGGGGYSYLGQNVASNTSINANAGVYLRPYHDEYRQLQAGLSMSYMDYSKNLSYFTYGQGGYFSPQNYVSVSLPVSLTEKYDNWTMKLGGSVGYQSYSQDKSAYFPTNSEWQQTLETAVSNGFAKEAYYSATSKSGIGYTLRAGADYKVNKQMTLGGQIGYDTFGDYNESTAGLYIRYMLGDH
;
A
#
# COMPACT_ATOMS: atom_id res chain seq x y z
N MET A 1 20.36 57.28 53.50
CA MET A 1 18.91 57.10 53.27
C MET A 1 18.62 56.58 51.85
N LEU A 2 19.05 57.27 50.78
CA LEU A 2 18.82 56.85 49.38
C LEU A 2 19.26 55.40 49.06
N ARG A 3 20.48 55.01 49.45
CA ARG A 3 20.96 53.61 49.33
C ARG A 3 20.07 52.59 50.08
N HIS A 4 19.57 52.96 51.26
CA HIS A 4 18.72 52.07 52.06
C HIS A 4 17.30 51.93 51.46
N ASN A 5 16.82 52.98 50.80
CA ASN A 5 15.54 52.98 50.07
C ASN A 5 15.64 52.35 48.66
N LYS A 6 16.79 51.73 48.31
CA LYS A 6 17.10 51.13 47.00
C LYS A 6 17.04 52.08 45.79
N ASP A 7 17.06 53.39 46.00
CA ASP A 7 17.21 54.36 44.92
C ASP A 7 18.70 54.56 44.58
N LEU A 8 19.27 53.48 44.01
CA LEU A 8 20.70 53.36 43.74
C LEU A 8 21.23 54.38 42.71
N PRO A 9 20.51 54.73 41.61
CA PRO A 9 20.99 55.72 40.65
C PRO A 9 21.11 57.13 41.27
N GLN A 10 20.11 57.55 42.05
CA GLN A 10 20.13 58.86 42.70
C GLN A 10 21.17 58.92 43.83
N ALA A 11 21.38 57.81 44.54
CA ALA A 11 22.47 57.67 45.52
C ALA A 11 23.85 57.78 44.85
N GLU A 12 24.06 57.16 43.68
CA GLU A 12 25.32 57.26 42.93
C GLU A 12 25.60 58.70 42.51
N GLN A 13 24.62 59.39 41.92
CA GLN A 13 24.79 60.76 41.46
C GLN A 13 25.11 61.73 42.60
N THR A 14 24.42 61.57 43.75
CA THR A 14 24.66 62.37 44.95
C THR A 14 26.06 62.13 45.52
N LEU A 15 26.51 60.88 45.57
CA LEU A 15 27.84 60.51 46.07
C LEU A 15 28.96 60.96 45.13
N ARG A 16 28.75 60.93 43.81
CA ARG A 16 29.70 61.48 42.83
C ARG A 16 29.78 63.01 42.91
N SER A 17 28.66 63.70 43.09
CA SER A 17 28.65 65.16 43.32
C SER A 17 29.42 65.53 44.58
N LEU A 18 29.17 64.82 45.69
CA LEU A 18 29.87 65.05 46.95
C LEU A 18 31.39 64.82 46.85
N LEU A 19 31.82 63.88 46.00
CA LEU A 19 33.23 63.61 45.72
C LEU A 19 33.88 64.58 44.73
N ASN A 20 33.09 65.34 43.98
CA ASN A 20 33.61 66.47 43.21
C ASN A 20 33.91 67.66 44.11
N ASP A 21 33.07 67.90 45.13
CA ASP A 21 33.23 69.02 46.07
C ASP A 21 34.26 68.74 47.18
N ASP A 22 34.28 67.53 47.72
CA ASP A 22 35.28 67.04 48.68
C ASP A 22 35.88 65.71 48.19
N PRO A 23 36.96 65.78 47.38
CA PRO A 23 37.57 64.59 46.81
C PRO A 23 38.08 63.61 47.87
N GLN A 24 38.46 64.06 49.06
CA GLN A 24 39.09 63.20 50.08
C GLN A 24 38.09 62.57 51.06
N ASN A 25 36.78 62.77 50.87
CA ASN A 25 35.75 62.23 51.74
C ASN A 25 35.71 60.69 51.73
N ALA A 26 36.32 60.06 52.73
CA ALA A 26 36.46 58.61 52.81
C ALA A 26 35.12 57.86 52.89
N ALA A 27 34.14 58.42 53.60
CA ALA A 27 32.81 57.82 53.78
C ALA A 27 31.98 57.87 52.49
N ALA A 28 32.14 58.92 51.69
CA ALA A 28 31.48 59.05 50.39
C ALA A 28 32.04 58.05 49.36
N ARG A 29 33.38 57.87 49.31
CA ARG A 29 34.02 56.85 48.45
C ARG A 29 33.62 55.43 48.85
N GLU A 30 33.54 55.13 50.14
CA GLU A 30 33.10 53.82 50.63
C GLU A 30 31.65 53.53 50.25
N ASN A 31 30.74 54.48 50.46
CA ASN A 31 29.35 54.29 50.09
C ASN A 31 29.16 54.23 48.57
N LEU A 32 29.94 54.98 47.78
CA LEU A 32 29.91 54.90 46.33
C LEU A 32 30.37 53.52 45.84
N TYR A 33 31.42 52.96 46.44
CA TYR A 33 31.85 51.58 46.17
C TYR A 33 30.72 50.58 46.39
N TYR A 34 29.99 50.69 47.51
CA TYR A 34 28.87 49.79 47.78
C TYR A 34 27.67 49.99 46.85
N VAL A 35 27.33 51.24 46.50
CA VAL A 35 26.24 51.53 45.55
C VAL A 35 26.58 50.98 44.16
N LEU A 36 27.82 51.18 43.69
CA LEU A 36 28.29 50.61 42.41
C LEU A 36 28.27 49.07 42.43
N ARG A 37 28.59 48.46 43.56
CA ARG A 37 28.49 47.00 43.74
C ARG A 37 27.04 46.50 43.73
N GLU A 38 26.13 47.22 44.37
CA GLU A 38 24.69 46.91 44.40
C GLU A 38 24.01 47.14 43.03
N GLN A 39 24.58 48.00 42.17
CA GLN A 39 24.15 48.20 40.78
C GLN A 39 24.79 47.25 39.75
N ASN A 40 25.58 46.25 40.17
CA ASN A 40 26.34 45.35 39.27
C ASN A 40 27.37 46.05 38.34
N LYS A 41 27.80 47.28 38.66
CA LYS A 41 28.87 47.97 37.91
C LYS A 41 30.26 47.56 38.42
N SER A 42 30.62 46.29 38.20
CA SER A 42 31.79 45.64 38.82
C SER A 42 33.13 46.30 38.46
N ALA A 43 33.31 46.75 37.22
CA ALA A 43 34.55 47.42 36.79
C ALA A 43 34.75 48.78 37.47
N GLU A 44 33.69 49.57 37.58
CA GLU A 44 33.71 50.88 38.26
C GLU A 44 33.83 50.73 39.77
N ALA A 45 33.18 49.73 40.37
CA ALA A 45 33.37 49.39 41.78
C ALA A 45 34.82 48.97 42.06
N GLN A 46 35.46 48.21 41.16
CA GLN A 46 36.87 47.81 41.28
C GLN A 46 37.81 49.03 41.21
N ALA A 47 37.56 49.96 40.29
CA ALA A 47 38.30 51.21 40.19
C ALA A 47 38.11 52.07 41.45
N MET A 48 36.89 52.14 41.98
CA MET A 48 36.59 52.88 43.20
C MET A 48 37.30 52.29 44.43
N LEU A 49 37.36 50.95 44.52
CA LEU A 49 38.09 50.22 45.57
C LEU A 49 39.58 50.59 45.59
N GLN A 50 40.20 50.82 44.43
CA GLN A 50 41.60 51.22 44.32
C GLN A 50 41.88 52.66 44.79
N THR A 51 40.86 53.47 45.08
CA THR A 51 41.03 54.83 45.60
C THR A 51 40.81 54.94 47.12
N LEU A 52 40.36 53.86 47.77
CA LEU A 52 40.09 53.84 49.21
C LEU A 52 41.40 53.71 50.03
N PRO A 53 41.45 54.12 51.30
CA PRO A 53 42.60 53.88 52.17
C PRO A 53 42.93 52.39 52.31
N GLN A 54 44.21 52.03 52.46
CA GLN A 54 44.68 50.64 52.45
C GLN A 54 44.02 49.76 53.54
N SER A 55 43.75 50.33 54.71
CA SER A 55 43.02 49.68 55.81
C SER A 55 41.56 49.38 55.47
N LEU A 56 40.91 50.24 54.70
CA LEU A 56 39.53 50.05 54.24
C LEU A 56 39.47 49.06 53.07
N ARG A 57 40.44 49.09 52.14
CA ARG A 57 40.56 48.08 51.07
C ARG A 57 40.65 46.66 51.62
N GLN A 58 41.40 46.47 52.70
CA GLN A 58 41.52 45.17 53.36
C GLN A 58 40.22 44.71 54.03
N LYS A 59 39.39 45.63 54.52
CA LYS A 59 38.06 45.32 55.10
C LYS A 59 36.96 45.12 54.06
N LEU A 60 37.04 45.82 52.93
CA LEU A 60 36.01 45.87 51.89
C LEU A 60 36.23 44.88 50.75
N GLN A 61 37.44 44.34 50.62
CA GLN A 61 37.64 43.13 49.84
C GLN A 61 36.71 42.05 50.38
N PRO A 62 35.80 41.48 49.58
CA PRO A 62 35.05 40.33 50.03
C PRO A 62 36.06 39.28 50.51
N ARG A 63 35.79 38.63 51.65
CA ARG A 63 36.37 37.31 51.94
C ARG A 63 35.82 36.33 50.89
N VAL A 64 36.26 36.51 49.64
CA VAL A 64 36.33 35.46 48.66
C VAL A 64 37.28 34.45 49.29
N VAL A 65 36.94 33.17 49.19
CA VAL A 65 37.88 32.08 49.49
C VAL A 65 38.97 32.12 48.40
N ALA A 66 39.80 33.16 48.41
CA ALA A 66 40.97 33.35 47.56
C ALA A 66 42.16 32.95 48.44
N GLY A 67 42.45 31.66 48.43
CA GLY A 67 43.51 31.08 49.26
C GLY A 67 43.82 29.62 48.95
N MET A 68 43.27 29.05 47.87
CA MET A 68 43.67 27.71 47.41
C MET A 68 44.85 27.85 46.44
N PRO A 69 45.98 27.12 46.67
CA PRO A 69 47.06 27.02 45.70
C PRO A 69 46.55 26.37 44.41
N GLY A 70 46.29 27.16 43.36
CA GLY A 70 45.78 26.66 42.07
C GLY A 70 44.91 27.63 41.27
N ASP A 71 44.22 28.58 41.93
CA ASP A 71 43.25 29.48 41.29
C ASP A 71 43.84 30.43 40.24
N ALA A 72 45.13 30.77 40.34
CA ALA A 72 45.81 31.57 39.31
C ALA A 72 45.96 30.78 38.01
N LEU A 73 46.31 29.49 38.09
CA LEU A 73 46.45 28.59 36.94
C LEU A 73 45.11 28.27 36.30
N ARG A 74 44.04 28.11 37.11
CA ARG A 74 42.67 27.94 36.62
C ARG A 74 42.19 29.15 35.83
N ARG A 75 42.43 30.37 36.32
CA ARG A 75 42.10 31.61 35.60
C ARG A 75 42.92 31.78 34.33
N GLN A 76 44.19 31.43 34.35
CA GLN A 76 45.05 31.46 33.16
C GLN A 76 44.56 30.47 32.10
N ALA A 77 44.24 29.24 32.49
CA ALA A 77 43.68 28.23 31.60
C ALA A 77 42.32 28.67 31.04
N GLN A 78 41.45 29.25 31.87
CA GLN A 78 40.18 29.80 31.42
C GLN A 78 40.37 30.91 30.38
N ALA A 79 41.32 31.83 30.59
CA ALA A 79 41.64 32.88 29.63
C ALA A 79 42.19 32.31 28.30
N GLN A 80 42.99 31.24 28.35
CA GLN A 80 43.49 30.54 27.16
C GLN A 80 42.36 29.86 26.37
N VAL A 81 41.40 29.23 27.06
CA VAL A 81 40.19 28.65 26.42
C VAL A 81 39.35 29.74 25.77
N SER A 82 39.09 30.84 26.48
CA SER A 82 38.33 31.97 25.93
C SER A 82 39.04 32.66 24.75
N GLY A 83 40.37 32.57 24.68
CA GLY A 83 41.19 33.05 23.55
C GLY A 83 41.34 32.05 22.40
N GLY A 84 40.63 30.91 22.41
CA GLY A 84 40.68 29.92 21.33
C GLY A 84 41.89 28.98 21.36
N ASN A 85 42.62 28.89 22.48
CA ASN A 85 43.76 27.99 22.66
C ASN A 85 43.50 26.92 23.74
N PRO A 86 42.64 25.91 23.46
CA PRO A 86 42.34 24.84 24.41
C PRO A 86 43.54 23.91 24.67
N ALA A 87 44.44 23.75 23.69
CA ALA A 87 45.65 22.95 23.86
C ALA A 87 46.63 23.58 24.88
N GLY A 88 46.80 24.90 24.82
CA GLY A 88 47.57 25.65 25.81
C GLY A 88 46.93 25.61 27.20
N ALA A 89 45.60 25.66 27.28
CA ALA A 89 44.88 25.51 28.55
C ALA A 89 45.05 24.13 29.18
N ILE A 90 45.02 23.05 28.38
CA ILE A 90 45.30 21.68 28.85
C ILE A 90 46.73 21.58 29.39
N ALA A 91 47.72 22.18 28.71
CA ALA A 91 49.10 22.20 29.18
C ALA A 91 49.25 22.93 30.53
N THR A 92 48.66 24.12 30.66
CA THR A 92 48.65 24.92 31.91
C THR A 92 47.97 24.16 33.06
N LEU A 93 46.86 23.48 32.80
CA LEU A 93 46.16 22.69 33.82
C LEU A 93 46.90 21.39 34.17
N ARG A 94 47.57 20.73 33.23
CA ARG A 94 48.44 19.58 33.52
C ARG A 94 49.60 19.97 34.43
N GLU A 95 50.23 21.12 34.18
CA GLU A 95 51.25 21.69 35.06
C GLU A 95 50.67 22.01 36.45
N GLY A 96 49.46 22.57 36.49
CA GLY A 96 48.74 22.85 37.74
C GLY A 96 48.42 21.60 38.56
N VAL A 97 47.93 20.54 37.92
CA VAL A 97 47.65 19.25 38.58
C VAL A 97 48.93 18.57 39.06
N ALA A 98 50.04 18.71 38.34
CA ALA A 98 51.34 18.17 38.78
C ALA A 98 51.90 18.92 40.00
N ARG A 99 51.71 20.24 40.07
CA ARG A 99 52.19 21.09 41.15
C ARG A 99 51.31 21.05 42.41
N TYR A 100 50.00 20.87 42.22
CA TYR A 100 49.00 20.81 43.28
C TYR A 100 48.14 19.56 43.12
N PRO A 101 48.68 18.37 43.41
CA PRO A 101 47.97 17.11 43.19
C PRO A 101 46.69 17.02 44.01
N ASP A 102 46.60 17.62 45.20
CA ASP A 102 45.42 17.49 46.07
C ASP A 102 44.28 18.48 45.76
N ASP A 103 44.44 19.38 44.78
CA ASP A 103 43.38 20.31 44.38
C ASP A 103 42.34 19.61 43.48
N PRO A 104 41.11 19.39 43.96
CA PRO A 104 40.08 18.70 43.20
C PRO A 104 39.53 19.52 42.03
N TRP A 105 39.65 20.85 42.07
CA TRP A 105 39.09 21.74 41.06
C TRP A 105 39.99 21.88 39.84
N LEU A 106 41.32 21.87 40.02
CA LEU A 106 42.28 21.78 38.92
C LEU A 106 42.10 20.48 38.12
N ARG A 107 41.86 19.36 38.81
CA ARG A 107 41.57 18.07 38.18
C ARG A 107 40.25 18.09 37.41
N LEU A 108 39.21 18.68 37.99
CA LEU A 108 37.91 18.83 37.32
C LEU A 108 38.01 19.67 36.04
N ASP A 109 38.69 20.81 36.11
CA ASP A 109 38.81 21.70 34.95
C ASP A 109 39.66 21.06 33.83
N LEU A 110 40.71 20.31 34.19
CA LEU A 110 41.48 19.51 33.22
C LEU A 110 40.63 18.38 32.63
N ALA A 111 39.88 17.66 33.46
CA ALA A 111 39.00 16.58 33.02
C ALA A 111 37.92 17.10 32.04
N ARG A 112 37.34 18.27 32.31
CA ARG A 112 36.38 18.92 31.39
C ARG A 112 37.00 19.26 30.04
N LEU A 113 38.24 19.78 30.01
CA LEU A 113 38.93 20.10 28.75
C LEU A 113 39.35 18.84 27.99
N LEU A 114 39.81 17.80 28.69
CA LEU A 114 40.13 16.50 28.09
C LEU A 114 38.87 15.83 27.49
N GLN A 115 37.75 15.91 28.21
CA GLN A 115 36.46 15.41 27.72
C GLN A 115 36.03 16.15 26.44
N LYS A 116 36.10 17.49 26.43
CA LYS A 116 35.74 18.31 25.26
C LYS A 116 36.67 18.10 24.06
N SER A 117 37.91 17.64 24.27
CA SER A 117 38.87 17.33 23.20
C SER A 117 38.80 15.88 22.71
N GLY A 118 37.86 15.08 23.21
CA GLY A 118 37.65 13.68 22.81
C GLY A 118 38.47 12.65 23.61
N ASN A 119 39.29 13.09 24.57
CA ASN A 119 40.14 12.23 25.40
C ASN A 119 39.43 11.79 26.70
N GLY A 120 38.25 11.20 26.56
CA GLY A 120 37.39 10.85 27.71
C GLY A 120 38.00 9.82 28.66
N SER A 121 38.78 8.86 28.15
CA SER A 121 39.46 7.84 28.97
C SER A 121 40.48 8.47 29.93
N GLU A 122 41.22 9.47 29.46
CA GLU A 122 42.17 10.24 30.27
C GLU A 122 41.43 11.11 31.30
N ALA A 123 40.33 11.74 30.90
CA ALA A 123 39.49 12.55 31.78
C ALA A 123 38.88 11.73 32.94
N SER A 124 38.34 10.54 32.65
CA SER A 124 37.82 9.62 33.67
C SER A 124 38.92 9.11 34.59
N SER A 125 40.10 8.78 34.04
CA SER A 125 41.27 8.33 34.82
C SER A 125 41.74 9.41 35.79
N LEU A 126 41.74 10.67 35.37
CA LEU A 126 42.11 11.82 36.20
C LEU A 126 41.17 11.99 37.41
N MET A 127 39.87 11.75 37.22
CA MET A 127 38.86 11.86 38.29
C MET A 127 38.76 10.60 39.18
N SER A 128 39.40 9.49 38.79
CA SER A 128 39.42 8.23 39.56
C SER A 128 40.00 8.38 40.98
N ALA A 129 40.84 9.39 41.20
CA ALA A 129 41.46 9.66 42.50
C ALA A 129 40.44 9.99 43.60
N ALA A 130 39.27 10.54 43.25
CA ALA A 130 38.18 10.80 44.20
C ALA A 130 37.44 9.53 44.64
N TYR A 131 37.61 8.41 43.93
CA TYR A 131 36.98 7.13 44.27
C TYR A 131 37.72 6.39 45.39
N ARG A 132 38.98 6.75 45.68
CA ARG A 132 39.78 6.13 46.75
C ARG A 132 39.17 6.37 48.15
N PRO A 133 39.34 5.44 49.10
CA PRO A 133 38.98 5.66 50.50
C PRO A 133 39.75 6.86 51.08
N GLY A 134 39.08 7.76 51.80
CA GLY A 134 39.71 8.95 52.41
C GLY A 134 39.72 10.23 51.55
N ALA A 135 39.09 10.25 50.38
CA ALA A 135 38.94 11.47 49.57
C ALA A 135 38.16 12.57 50.31
N SER A 136 38.58 13.83 50.14
CA SER A 136 37.93 15.00 50.77
C SER A 136 36.52 15.24 50.21
N ASN A 137 35.65 15.89 50.99
CA ASN A 137 34.29 16.24 50.55
C ASN A 137 34.30 17.07 49.25
N SER A 138 35.29 17.95 49.07
CA SER A 138 35.47 18.75 47.85
C SER A 138 35.90 17.90 46.66
N ALA A 139 36.73 16.88 46.86
CA ALA A 139 37.11 15.93 45.81
C ALA A 139 35.95 15.03 45.38
N LEU A 140 35.17 14.53 46.34
CA LEU A 140 33.95 13.78 46.08
C LEU A 140 32.93 14.62 45.30
N TYR A 141 32.76 15.89 45.67
CA TYR A 141 31.85 16.81 44.98
C TYR A 141 32.32 17.16 43.56
N ALA A 142 33.61 17.46 43.36
CA ALA A 142 34.16 17.73 42.03
C ALA A 142 34.02 16.50 41.09
N ALA A 143 34.25 15.30 41.60
CA ALA A 143 34.04 14.06 40.84
C ALA A 143 32.55 13.79 40.55
N ALA A 144 31.66 14.09 41.50
CA ALA A 144 30.22 13.99 41.26
C ALA A 144 29.74 14.99 40.20
N LEU A 145 30.29 16.20 40.19
CA LEU A 145 29.98 17.21 39.18
C LEU A 145 30.43 16.76 37.79
N PHE A 146 31.66 16.25 37.67
CA PHE A 146 32.15 15.66 36.42
C PHE A 146 31.29 14.48 35.95
N ALA A 147 30.92 13.56 36.85
CA ALA A 147 30.06 12.43 36.51
C ALA A 147 28.68 12.90 36.03
N SER A 148 28.09 13.93 36.67
CA SER A 148 26.80 14.49 36.28
C SER A 148 26.83 15.18 34.91
N GLU A 149 27.92 15.87 34.57
CA GLU A 149 28.10 16.54 33.28
C GLU A 149 28.24 15.56 32.12
N ASN A 150 28.68 14.34 32.40
CA ASN A 150 28.83 13.26 31.42
C ASN A 150 27.63 12.30 31.40
N GLY A 151 26.53 12.63 32.08
CA GLY A 151 25.34 11.77 32.14
C GLY A 151 25.53 10.49 32.96
N ALA A 152 26.62 10.34 33.71
CA ALA A 152 26.91 9.20 34.58
C ALA A 152 26.21 9.37 35.95
N TRP A 153 24.88 9.47 35.93
CA TRP A 153 24.06 9.83 37.09
C TRP A 153 24.20 8.85 38.26
N GLN A 154 24.35 7.55 37.98
CA GLN A 154 24.55 6.53 39.02
C GLN A 154 25.90 6.71 39.72
N GLN A 155 26.96 7.01 38.97
CA GLN A 155 28.28 7.29 39.53
C GLN A 155 28.25 8.56 40.39
N ALA A 156 27.60 9.63 39.91
CA ALA A 156 27.42 10.86 40.66
C ALA A 156 26.67 10.63 41.99
N GLN A 157 25.64 9.77 41.99
CA GLN A 157 24.90 9.42 43.21
C GLN A 157 25.79 8.70 44.23
N THR A 158 26.59 7.73 43.80
CA THR A 158 27.50 7.00 44.71
C THR A 158 28.54 7.90 45.36
N LEU A 159 29.06 8.89 44.61
CA LEU A 159 30.03 9.87 45.11
C LEU A 159 29.40 10.84 46.10
N LEU A 160 28.19 11.34 45.82
CA LEU A 160 27.46 12.25 46.71
C LEU A 160 26.99 11.57 48.00
N ALA A 161 26.64 10.28 47.94
CA ALA A 161 26.23 9.50 49.12
C ALA A 161 27.34 9.36 50.17
N ARG A 162 28.61 9.47 49.75
CA ARG A 162 29.79 9.43 50.65
C ARG A 162 30.02 10.73 51.42
N ILE A 163 29.33 11.82 51.07
CA ILE A 163 29.45 13.12 51.76
C ILE A 163 28.43 13.18 52.91
N PRO A 164 28.87 13.25 54.19
CA PRO A 164 27.97 13.29 55.34
C PRO A 164 26.98 14.47 55.27
N GLY A 165 25.73 14.25 55.67
CA GLY A 165 24.65 15.24 55.56
C GLY A 165 24.96 16.59 56.22
N GLY A 166 25.69 16.59 57.34
CA GLY A 166 26.12 17.82 58.04
C GLY A 166 27.19 18.64 57.33
N SER A 167 27.85 18.09 56.30
CA SER A 167 28.91 18.76 55.52
C SER A 167 28.44 19.18 54.11
N GLN A 168 27.14 19.05 53.81
CA GLN A 168 26.61 19.38 52.50
C GLN A 168 26.31 20.87 52.37
N THR A 169 26.90 21.51 51.36
CA THR A 169 26.55 22.89 50.98
C THR A 169 25.21 22.93 50.23
N SER A 170 24.70 24.14 49.94
CA SER A 170 23.51 24.30 49.08
C SER A 170 23.73 23.63 47.72
N ASP A 171 24.85 23.94 47.05
CA ASP A 171 25.17 23.42 45.72
C ASP A 171 25.33 21.89 45.69
N MET A 172 25.80 21.28 46.79
CA MET A 172 25.86 19.82 46.93
C MET A 172 24.45 19.20 47.03
N ARG A 173 23.54 19.85 47.75
CA ARG A 173 22.15 19.40 47.87
C ARG A 173 21.39 19.56 46.56
N ASP A 174 21.61 20.67 45.86
CA ASP A 174 21.00 20.94 44.55
C ASP A 174 21.48 19.94 43.49
N LEU A 175 22.79 19.66 43.45
CA LEU A 175 23.33 18.62 42.57
C LEU A 175 22.75 17.24 42.89
N ARG A 176 22.61 16.88 44.17
CA ARG A 176 22.00 15.61 44.57
C ARG A 176 20.54 15.50 44.12
N GLN A 177 19.77 16.58 44.23
CA GLN A 177 18.39 16.62 43.71
C GLN A 177 18.37 16.43 42.19
N ARG A 178 19.23 17.14 41.46
CA ARG A 178 19.36 17.00 39.99
C ARG A 178 19.75 15.59 39.56
N VAL A 179 20.69 14.96 40.26
CA VAL A 179 21.14 13.58 39.99
C VAL A 179 20.01 12.57 40.22
N ASN A 180 19.30 12.68 41.34
CA ASN A 180 18.16 11.80 41.63
C ASN A 180 17.03 11.97 40.59
N TYR A 181 16.78 13.20 40.16
CA TYR A 181 15.79 13.49 39.11
C TYR A 181 16.18 12.84 37.79
N ASN A 182 17.42 13.04 37.33
CA ASN A 182 17.89 12.47 36.08
C ASN A 182 18.00 10.94 36.12
N LEU A 183 18.25 10.32 37.29
CA LEU A 183 18.15 8.87 37.46
C LEU A 183 16.73 8.35 37.18
N GLN A 184 15.70 9.06 37.65
CA GLN A 184 14.31 8.71 37.34
C GLN A 184 13.97 8.89 35.86
N LEU A 185 14.53 9.93 35.21
CA LEU A 185 14.40 10.11 33.75
C LEU A 185 15.02 8.94 32.99
N VAL A 186 16.20 8.45 33.39
CA VAL A 186 16.85 7.29 32.78
C VAL A 186 15.99 6.02 32.96
N THR A 187 15.33 5.85 34.11
CA THR A 187 14.39 4.74 34.29
C THR A 187 13.21 4.82 33.32
N ALA A 188 12.63 6.00 33.13
CA ALA A 188 11.55 6.21 32.16
C ALA A 188 12.01 5.99 30.70
N GLU A 189 13.22 6.46 30.37
CA GLU A 189 13.87 6.26 29.07
C GLU A 189 14.10 4.75 28.79
N ASN A 190 14.52 3.98 29.80
CA ASN A 190 14.62 2.53 29.69
C ASN A 190 13.26 1.86 29.46
N TYR A 191 12.19 2.33 30.10
CA TYR A 191 10.84 1.83 29.82
C TYR A 191 10.41 2.11 28.38
N LEU A 192 10.69 3.31 27.86
CA LEU A 192 10.41 3.64 26.45
C LEU A 192 11.23 2.76 25.49
N ALA A 193 12.52 2.57 25.76
CA ALA A 193 13.39 1.70 24.97
C ALA A 193 12.92 0.22 24.99
N GLN A 194 12.25 -0.21 26.06
CA GLN A 194 11.64 -1.54 26.17
C GLN A 194 10.23 -1.62 25.59
N GLY A 195 9.68 -0.51 25.06
CA GLY A 195 8.33 -0.43 24.52
C GLY A 195 7.22 -0.28 25.57
N ASN A 196 7.56 -0.15 26.86
CA ASN A 196 6.61 0.01 27.95
C ASN A 196 6.22 1.49 28.16
N THR A 197 5.46 2.02 27.22
CA THR A 197 4.99 3.42 27.20
C THR A 197 4.09 3.77 28.40
N ILE A 198 3.36 2.79 28.95
CA ILE A 198 2.49 3.00 30.12
C ILE A 198 3.32 3.21 31.39
N ALA A 199 4.32 2.36 31.65
CA ALA A 199 5.21 2.55 32.81
C ALA A 199 6.03 3.85 32.68
N ALA A 200 6.49 4.16 31.46
CA ALA A 200 7.17 5.42 31.17
C ALA A 200 6.26 6.62 31.45
N SER A 201 5.05 6.67 30.87
CA SER A 201 4.12 7.81 31.03
C SER A 201 3.70 8.02 32.50
N ASN A 202 3.47 6.94 33.26
CA ASN A 202 3.18 7.04 34.69
C ASN A 202 4.34 7.67 35.47
N THR A 203 5.58 7.26 35.17
CA THR A 203 6.79 7.82 35.78
C THR A 203 6.97 9.29 35.41
N LEU A 204 6.88 9.62 34.11
CA LEU A 204 7.09 10.96 33.58
C LEU A 204 6.03 11.96 34.06
N ARG A 205 4.75 11.56 34.15
CA ARG A 205 3.69 12.42 34.71
C ARG A 205 3.91 12.76 36.17
N ALA A 206 4.36 11.78 36.97
CA ALA A 206 4.71 12.03 38.36
C ALA A 206 5.85 13.05 38.46
N MET A 207 6.85 12.94 37.58
CA MET A 207 7.98 13.87 37.51
C MET A 207 7.61 15.26 36.99
N ALA A 208 6.58 15.37 36.14
CA ALA A 208 6.06 16.64 35.63
C ALA A 208 5.36 17.50 36.71
N SER A 209 4.92 16.89 37.82
CA SER A 209 4.35 17.62 38.96
C SER A 209 5.37 18.52 39.68
N THR A 210 6.66 18.18 39.61
CA THR A 210 7.78 18.92 40.20
C THR A 210 8.88 19.10 39.15
N PRO A 211 8.65 19.97 38.16
CA PRO A 211 9.53 20.08 37.00
C PRO A 211 10.90 20.67 37.36
N PRO A 212 11.97 20.26 36.66
CA PRO A 212 13.30 20.77 36.91
C PRO A 212 13.39 22.23 36.43
N LYS A 213 14.18 23.03 37.14
CA LYS A 213 14.37 24.45 36.78
C LYS A 213 15.33 24.64 35.61
N ALA A 214 16.30 23.73 35.46
CA ALA A 214 17.30 23.79 34.40
C ALA A 214 16.65 23.51 33.02
N PRO A 215 16.80 24.39 32.02
CA PRO A 215 16.15 24.24 30.72
C PRO A 215 16.47 22.93 30.00
N ALA A 216 17.73 22.47 30.06
CA ALA A 216 18.13 21.20 29.45
C ALA A 216 17.40 20.00 30.06
N ASP A 217 17.29 19.95 31.40
CA ASP A 217 16.61 18.86 32.11
C ASP A 217 15.08 18.92 31.88
N ALA A 218 14.51 20.13 31.82
CA ALA A 218 13.09 20.35 31.52
C ALA A 218 12.76 19.96 30.07
N GLY A 219 13.65 20.26 29.14
CA GLY A 219 13.58 19.81 27.75
C GLY A 219 13.62 18.30 27.64
N LYS A 220 14.54 17.63 28.33
CA LYS A 220 14.61 16.17 28.33
C LYS A 220 13.31 15.54 28.86
N LEU A 221 12.74 16.05 29.96
CA LEU A 221 11.44 15.58 30.45
C LEU A 221 10.32 15.82 29.43
N ALA A 222 10.26 17.01 28.81
CA ALA A 222 9.26 17.34 27.82
C ALA A 222 9.34 16.40 26.60
N ARG A 223 10.54 16.12 26.10
CA ARG A 223 10.77 15.20 24.99
C ARG A 223 10.28 13.80 25.32
N LEU A 224 10.65 13.25 26.48
CA LEU A 224 10.20 11.92 26.91
C LEU A 224 8.67 11.85 27.11
N LEU A 225 8.05 12.94 27.62
CA LEU A 225 6.59 13.04 27.71
C LEU A 225 5.94 12.99 26.32
N ALA A 226 6.47 13.75 25.36
CA ALA A 226 6.00 13.74 23.98
C ALA A 226 6.18 12.37 23.31
N GLU A 227 7.33 11.72 23.49
CA GLU A 227 7.60 10.34 23.01
C GLU A 227 6.66 9.31 23.64
N SER A 228 6.27 9.49 24.91
CA SER A 228 5.28 8.64 25.59
C SER A 228 3.83 8.90 25.17
N GLY A 229 3.59 9.87 24.29
CA GLY A 229 2.26 10.26 23.78
C GLY A 229 1.55 11.37 24.56
N ASP A 230 2.19 11.98 25.57
CA ASP A 230 1.62 13.07 26.38
C ASP A 230 2.16 14.44 25.95
N LEU A 231 1.82 14.81 24.71
CA LEU A 231 2.26 16.06 24.10
C LEU A 231 1.70 17.30 24.83
N THR A 232 0.48 17.21 25.38
CA THR A 232 -0.15 18.32 26.10
C THR A 232 0.63 18.70 27.36
N THR A 233 1.07 17.69 28.14
CA THR A 233 1.89 17.93 29.34
C THR A 233 3.30 18.36 28.96
N ALA A 234 3.86 17.82 27.87
CA ALA A 234 5.16 18.25 27.36
C ALA A 234 5.16 19.75 26.98
N VAL A 235 4.16 20.22 26.25
CA VAL A 235 4.03 21.63 25.86
C VAL A 235 3.81 22.54 27.08
N SER A 236 2.98 22.13 28.04
CA SER A 236 2.74 22.93 29.26
C SER A 236 4.02 23.08 30.09
N LEU A 237 4.82 22.01 30.20
CA LEU A 237 6.13 22.03 30.83
C LEU A 237 7.09 23.01 30.15
N VAL A 238 7.18 22.95 28.81
CA VAL A 238 8.02 23.86 28.02
C VAL A 238 7.59 25.32 28.22
N ARG A 239 6.29 25.62 28.10
CA ARG A 239 5.77 26.98 28.31
C ARG A 239 6.04 27.51 29.71
N ASN A 240 5.91 26.67 30.75
CA ASN A 240 6.21 27.03 32.13
C ASN A 240 7.71 27.29 32.37
N ASN A 241 8.59 26.54 31.70
CA ASN A 241 10.03 26.76 31.79
C ASN A 241 10.42 28.08 31.10
N ILE A 242 9.89 28.33 29.89
CA ILE A 242 10.15 29.57 29.14
C ILE A 242 9.60 30.80 29.89
N SER A 243 8.41 30.71 30.48
CA SER A 243 7.80 31.82 31.22
C SER A 243 8.55 32.17 32.51
N SER A 244 9.32 31.24 33.06
CA SER A 244 10.19 31.46 34.21
C SER A 244 11.48 32.25 33.85
N GLY A 245 11.70 32.54 32.58
CA GLY A 245 12.83 33.31 32.05
C GLY A 245 13.80 32.46 31.24
N VAL A 246 14.31 33.02 30.14
CA VAL A 246 15.28 32.33 29.27
C VAL A 246 16.67 32.40 29.89
N SER A 247 17.27 31.25 30.18
CA SER A 247 18.60 31.15 30.78
C SER A 247 19.40 30.01 30.14
N GLY A 248 20.71 30.19 29.95
CA GLY A 248 21.53 29.20 29.21
C GLY A 248 21.58 29.47 27.71
N ASN A 249 22.10 28.50 26.94
CA ASN A 249 22.35 28.62 25.51
C ASN A 249 21.33 27.83 24.68
N ALA A 250 21.37 27.97 23.36
CA ALA A 250 20.49 27.31 22.40
C ALA A 250 20.42 25.78 22.60
N GLY A 251 21.56 25.14 22.88
CA GLY A 251 21.62 23.70 23.14
C GLY A 251 20.76 23.26 24.32
N ASP A 252 20.66 24.09 25.37
CA ASP A 252 19.85 23.80 26.56
C ASP A 252 18.33 23.83 26.26
N TYR A 253 17.92 24.48 25.17
CA TYR A 253 16.53 24.55 24.72
C TYR A 253 16.20 23.66 23.52
N ALA A 254 17.17 22.91 22.98
CA ALA A 254 17.00 22.12 21.76
C ALA A 254 15.82 21.14 21.86
N ASP A 255 15.74 20.36 22.95
CA ASP A 255 14.64 19.42 23.18
C ASP A 255 13.28 20.12 23.37
N GLN A 256 13.26 21.29 24.02
CA GLN A 256 12.03 22.09 24.18
C GLN A 256 11.51 22.60 22.83
N ILE A 257 12.42 23.06 21.97
CA ILE A 257 12.11 23.53 20.62
C ILE A 257 11.62 22.37 19.74
N ALA A 258 12.22 21.18 19.86
CA ALA A 258 11.75 19.99 19.17
C ALA A 258 10.31 19.63 19.55
N VAL A 259 9.98 19.67 20.85
CA VAL A 259 8.60 19.44 21.34
C VAL A 259 7.62 20.48 20.81
N LEU A 260 7.98 21.77 20.80
CA LEU A 260 7.13 22.82 20.23
C LEU A 260 6.88 22.61 18.73
N ASN A 261 7.93 22.23 17.98
CA ASN A 261 7.81 21.91 16.57
C ASN A 261 6.94 20.68 16.31
N GLN A 262 7.10 19.60 17.09
CA GLN A 262 6.27 18.40 17.03
C GLN A 262 4.80 18.70 17.34
N ALA A 263 4.53 19.67 18.22
CA ALA A 263 3.19 20.15 18.52
C ALA A 263 2.60 21.12 17.48
N GLY A 264 3.32 21.40 16.38
CA GLY A 264 2.90 22.38 15.37
C GLY A 264 3.01 23.84 15.83
N LEU A 265 3.55 24.10 17.02
CA LEU A 265 3.74 25.44 17.61
C LEU A 265 5.02 26.11 17.10
N THR A 266 5.22 26.07 15.79
CA THR A 266 6.44 26.56 15.10
C THR A 266 6.68 28.05 15.32
N GLY A 267 5.61 28.85 15.45
CA GLY A 267 5.72 30.26 15.81
C GLY A 267 6.30 30.49 17.21
N GLU A 268 5.92 29.67 18.20
CA GLU A 268 6.47 29.75 19.56
C GLU A 268 7.93 29.31 19.59
N ALA A 269 8.27 28.23 18.87
CA ALA A 269 9.64 27.78 18.69
C ALA A 269 10.53 28.87 18.06
N GLN A 270 10.04 29.55 17.01
CA GLN A 270 10.79 30.59 16.32
C GLN A 270 10.98 31.85 17.19
N ASN A 271 9.98 32.20 18.01
CA ASN A 271 10.10 33.30 18.97
C ASN A 271 11.17 33.00 20.03
N LEU A 272 11.27 31.75 20.48
CA LEU A 272 12.32 31.33 21.41
C LEU A 272 13.72 31.40 20.77
N ILE A 273 13.89 30.91 19.54
CA ILE A 273 15.16 31.00 18.79
C ILE A 273 15.56 32.46 18.51
N SER A 274 14.57 33.33 18.31
CA SER A 274 14.76 34.75 18.04
C SER A 274 14.96 35.59 19.32
N ASN A 275 14.92 34.96 20.50
CA ASN A 275 15.08 35.66 21.76
C ASN A 275 16.49 36.26 21.88
N PRO A 276 16.64 37.58 22.12
CA PRO A 276 17.94 38.24 22.21
C PRO A 276 18.87 37.65 23.28
N GLN A 277 18.31 37.18 24.42
CA GLN A 277 19.08 36.58 25.50
C GLN A 277 19.64 35.21 25.10
N LEU A 278 18.84 34.41 24.38
CA LEU A 278 19.27 33.10 23.88
C LEU A 278 20.32 33.25 22.77
N GLN A 279 20.16 34.24 21.88
CA GLN A 279 21.14 34.49 20.82
C GLN A 279 22.49 34.95 21.37
N ALA A 280 22.48 35.83 22.37
CA ALA A 280 23.69 36.33 23.00
C ALA A 280 24.49 35.25 23.74
N SER A 281 23.82 34.22 24.27
CA SER A 281 24.45 33.12 25.01
C SER A 281 24.84 31.92 24.15
N SER A 282 24.55 31.93 22.85
CA SER A 282 24.69 30.78 21.95
C SER A 282 25.79 30.96 20.92
N THR A 283 26.44 29.85 20.55
CA THR A 283 27.39 29.83 19.44
C THR A 283 26.67 29.78 18.09
N PRO A 284 27.29 30.27 16.99
CA PRO A 284 26.72 30.13 15.64
C PRO A 284 26.38 28.69 15.27
N THR A 285 27.19 27.72 15.69
CA THR A 285 26.97 26.28 15.45
C THR A 285 25.73 25.75 16.17
N GLN A 286 25.50 26.14 17.43
CA GLN A 286 24.30 25.75 18.19
C GLN A 286 23.01 26.36 17.63
N LEU A 287 23.08 27.59 17.12
CA LEU A 287 21.95 28.21 16.45
C LEU A 287 21.68 27.58 15.08
N ALA A 288 22.74 27.19 14.35
CA ALA A 288 22.62 26.50 13.07
C ALA A 288 21.99 25.11 13.22
N SER A 289 22.38 24.32 14.23
CA SER A 289 21.81 22.98 14.45
C SER A 289 20.30 23.01 14.70
N ILE A 290 19.83 23.98 15.50
CA ILE A 290 18.39 24.14 15.79
C ILE A 290 17.63 24.61 14.55
N ARG A 291 18.18 25.54 13.78
CA ARG A 291 17.59 26.01 12.52
C ARG A 291 17.50 24.88 11.50
N ASN A 292 18.53 24.06 11.37
CA ASN A 292 18.54 22.90 10.47
C ASN A 292 17.48 21.87 10.89
N GLY A 293 17.33 21.59 12.19
CA GLY A 293 16.27 20.72 12.71
C GLY A 293 14.86 21.20 12.34
N TYR A 294 14.60 22.51 12.37
CA TYR A 294 13.35 23.08 11.88
C TYR A 294 13.16 22.88 10.36
N VAL A 295 14.20 23.14 9.56
CA VAL A 295 14.14 22.94 8.10
C VAL A 295 13.86 21.48 7.75
N ILE A 296 14.47 20.54 8.47
CA ILE A 296 14.22 19.11 8.31
C ILE A 296 12.75 18.77 8.58
N ASN A 297 12.21 19.20 9.73
CA ASN A 297 10.82 18.92 10.09
C ASN A 297 9.82 19.54 9.10
N GLU A 298 10.06 20.78 8.64
CA GLU A 298 9.19 21.41 7.63
C GLU A 298 9.30 20.71 6.27
N ALA A 299 10.51 20.30 5.87
CA ALA A 299 10.71 19.54 4.64
C ALA A 299 10.06 18.15 4.72
N ASP A 300 10.15 17.47 5.86
CA ASP A 300 9.46 16.20 6.09
C ASP A 300 7.95 16.37 6.05
N ARG A 301 7.40 17.46 6.63
CA ARG A 301 5.97 17.77 6.51
C ARG A 301 5.55 18.00 5.05
N LEU A 302 6.35 18.75 4.29
CA LEU A 302 6.09 19.00 2.86
C LEU A 302 6.19 17.71 2.04
N ARG A 303 7.15 16.84 2.35
CA ARG A 303 7.32 15.50 1.76
C ARG A 303 6.10 14.62 2.03
N GLU A 304 5.61 14.59 3.26
CA GLU A 304 4.42 13.82 3.65
C GLU A 304 3.13 14.37 3.01
N GLN A 305 3.09 15.66 2.67
CA GLN A 305 2.01 16.28 1.89
C GLN A 305 2.13 16.06 0.38
N GLY A 306 3.17 15.35 -0.10
CA GLY A 306 3.46 15.15 -1.52
C GLY A 306 4.06 16.37 -2.24
N ASN A 307 4.36 17.46 -1.52
CA ASN A 307 4.99 18.66 -2.09
C ASN A 307 6.52 18.55 -2.10
N TYR A 308 7.02 17.63 -2.93
CA TYR A 308 8.45 17.30 -2.97
C TYR A 308 9.34 18.46 -3.44
N ALA A 309 8.87 19.29 -4.36
CA ALA A 309 9.63 20.44 -4.87
C ALA A 309 9.91 21.48 -3.77
N ALA A 310 8.88 21.84 -2.98
CA ALA A 310 9.07 22.77 -1.88
C ALA A 310 9.97 22.19 -0.77
N ALA A 311 9.85 20.88 -0.49
CA ALA A 311 10.74 20.19 0.44
C ALA A 311 12.20 20.23 -0.05
N TYR A 312 12.44 19.97 -1.34
CA TYR A 312 13.76 20.02 -1.97
C TYR A 312 14.39 21.41 -1.85
N ASP A 313 13.65 22.45 -2.21
CA ASP A 313 14.12 23.84 -2.15
C ASP A 313 14.50 24.29 -0.72
N LYS A 314 13.83 23.73 0.30
CA LYS A 314 14.15 23.99 1.71
C LYS A 314 15.45 23.28 2.10
N LEU A 315 15.56 21.99 1.80
CA LEU A 315 16.72 21.17 2.16
C LEU A 315 17.99 21.60 1.41
N ILE A 316 17.91 21.90 0.11
CA ILE A 316 19.08 22.26 -0.69
C ILE A 316 19.70 23.58 -0.23
N ARG A 317 18.88 24.57 0.16
CA ARG A 317 19.37 25.85 0.71
C ARG A 317 20.05 25.66 2.06
N ALA A 318 19.50 24.83 2.93
CA ALA A 318 20.13 24.51 4.20
C ALA A 318 21.46 23.75 3.98
N MET A 319 21.49 22.78 3.06
CA MET A 319 22.72 22.05 2.72
C MET A 319 23.79 22.94 2.06
N GLN A 320 23.43 23.97 1.30
CA GLN A 320 24.43 24.94 0.80
C GLN A 320 25.14 25.68 1.94
N SER A 321 24.44 25.95 3.04
CA SER A 321 25.01 26.60 4.22
C SER A 321 25.78 25.64 5.14
N ASP A 322 25.41 24.37 5.17
CA ASP A 322 26.07 23.32 5.96
C ASP A 322 26.18 21.99 5.18
N PRO A 323 27.13 21.87 4.22
CA PRO A 323 27.18 20.73 3.31
C PRO A 323 27.64 19.42 3.94
N GLN A 324 28.10 19.43 5.20
CA GLN A 324 28.58 18.24 5.91
C GLN A 324 27.57 17.72 6.94
N ASN A 325 26.42 18.38 7.07
CA ASN A 325 25.37 18.01 8.01
C ASN A 325 24.70 16.69 7.62
N THR A 326 24.88 15.65 8.42
CA THR A 326 24.32 14.32 8.17
C THR A 326 22.80 14.30 8.25
N ASP A 327 22.19 15.09 9.14
CA ASP A 327 20.73 15.07 9.35
C ASP A 327 19.99 15.69 8.15
N LEU A 328 20.57 16.73 7.54
CA LEU A 328 20.06 17.30 6.29
C LEU A 328 20.18 16.30 5.13
N MET A 329 21.26 15.54 5.06
CA MET A 329 21.43 14.48 4.06
C MET A 329 20.42 13.34 4.26
N PHE A 330 20.15 12.94 5.51
CA PHE A 330 19.11 11.94 5.82
C PHE A 330 17.71 12.42 5.37
N ALA A 331 17.38 13.68 5.64
CA ALA A 331 16.12 14.28 5.17
C ALA A 331 16.05 14.31 3.64
N MET A 332 17.16 14.62 2.96
CA MET A 332 17.24 14.58 1.49
C MET A 332 17.11 13.16 0.94
N ALA A 333 17.73 12.15 1.57
CA ALA A 333 17.60 10.76 1.18
C ALA A 333 16.15 10.26 1.28
N ARG A 334 15.46 10.57 2.39
CA ARG A 334 14.03 10.27 2.58
C ARG A 334 13.15 11.00 1.55
N LEU A 335 13.50 12.24 1.20
CA LEU A 335 12.81 13.00 0.15
C LEU A 335 12.98 12.35 -1.23
N TYR A 336 14.21 11.99 -1.62
CA TYR A 336 14.44 11.29 -2.89
C TYR A 336 13.70 9.95 -2.93
N GLN A 337 13.73 9.18 -1.84
CA GLN A 337 13.01 7.92 -1.73
C GLN A 337 11.49 8.11 -1.89
N SER A 338 10.90 9.08 -1.19
CA SER A 338 9.45 9.39 -1.30
C SER A 338 9.08 9.93 -2.68
N GLY A 339 10.00 10.66 -3.32
CA GLY A 339 9.88 11.17 -4.68
C GLY A 339 10.18 10.13 -5.78
N LYS A 340 10.26 8.83 -5.45
CA LYS A 340 10.54 7.73 -6.39
C LYS A 340 11.92 7.80 -7.06
N MET A 341 12.84 8.60 -6.53
CA MET A 341 14.23 8.77 -6.97
C MET A 341 15.18 7.82 -6.22
N ASN A 342 14.94 6.52 -6.35
CA ASN A 342 15.65 5.49 -5.57
C ASN A 342 17.16 5.43 -5.85
N LYS A 343 17.60 5.79 -7.06
CA LYS A 343 19.04 5.81 -7.41
C LYS A 343 19.77 6.90 -6.63
N GLU A 344 19.20 8.10 -6.61
CA GLU A 344 19.72 9.26 -5.91
C GLU A 344 19.67 9.04 -4.39
N ALA A 345 18.55 8.51 -3.87
CA ALA A 345 18.45 8.11 -2.47
C ALA A 345 19.53 7.10 -2.08
N GLY A 346 19.77 6.09 -2.92
CA GLY A 346 20.80 5.07 -2.70
C GLY A 346 22.20 5.68 -2.58
N VAL A 347 22.57 6.61 -3.46
CA VAL A 347 23.87 7.31 -3.39
C VAL A 347 24.03 8.06 -2.07
N VAL A 348 22.98 8.74 -1.59
CA VAL A 348 23.04 9.48 -0.33
C VAL A 348 23.16 8.51 0.86
N TYR A 349 22.38 7.42 0.89
CA TYR A 349 22.47 6.44 1.97
C TYR A 349 23.81 5.70 1.99
N ASP A 350 24.38 5.34 0.83
CA ASP A 350 25.70 4.72 0.74
C ASP A 350 26.80 5.64 1.31
N TYR A 351 26.72 6.95 1.06
CA TYR A 351 27.62 7.93 1.67
C TYR A 351 27.43 8.00 3.20
N LEU A 352 26.18 8.09 3.65
CA LEU A 352 25.82 8.17 5.07
C LEU A 352 26.19 6.92 5.86
N MET A 353 26.28 5.76 5.20
CA MET A 353 26.65 4.48 5.84
C MET A 353 28.06 4.51 6.46
N THR A 354 28.95 5.39 5.98
CA THR A 354 30.28 5.59 6.60
C THR A 354 30.24 6.38 7.92
N ARG A 355 29.12 7.06 8.19
CA ARG A 355 28.86 7.92 9.36
C ARG A 355 27.47 7.62 9.92
N ASP A 356 27.12 6.34 9.98
CA ASP A 356 25.79 5.88 10.34
C ASP A 356 25.41 6.26 11.79
N THR A 357 24.12 6.35 12.06
CA THR A 357 23.62 6.62 13.41
C THR A 357 23.83 5.41 14.32
N PRO A 358 23.78 5.57 15.66
CA PRO A 358 23.77 4.42 16.57
C PRO A 358 22.66 3.40 16.28
N ASN A 359 21.55 3.81 15.66
CA ASN A 359 20.43 2.93 15.30
C ASN A 359 20.55 2.35 13.88
N GLN A 360 21.62 2.69 13.15
CA GLN A 360 21.86 2.27 11.76
C GLN A 360 20.81 2.74 10.76
N ASP A 361 20.33 3.98 10.90
CA ASP A 361 19.27 4.54 10.06
C ASP A 361 19.69 4.62 8.57
N ALA A 362 20.98 4.84 8.27
CA ALA A 362 21.44 4.87 6.88
C ALA A 362 21.37 3.49 6.24
N ARG A 363 21.74 2.44 7.01
CA ARG A 363 21.62 1.05 6.55
C ARG A 363 20.16 0.66 6.38
N ALA A 364 19.27 1.03 7.30
CA ALA A 364 17.84 0.76 7.17
C ALA A 364 17.25 1.43 5.91
N GLY A 365 17.55 2.71 5.69
CA GLY A 365 17.16 3.43 4.47
C GLY A 365 17.75 2.82 3.19
N ALA A 366 19.01 2.36 3.21
CA ALA A 366 19.63 1.66 2.09
C ALA A 366 18.95 0.31 1.78
N ILE A 367 18.50 -0.43 2.81
CA ILE A 367 17.72 -1.66 2.65
C ILE A 367 16.38 -1.33 2.02
N ASP A 368 15.64 -0.33 2.52
CA ASP A 368 14.36 0.07 1.94
C ASP A 368 14.50 0.52 0.48
N VAL A 369 15.58 1.23 0.13
CA VAL A 369 15.89 1.61 -1.26
C VAL A 369 16.20 0.37 -2.11
N ALA A 370 16.97 -0.59 -1.60
CA ALA A 370 17.28 -1.84 -2.30
C ALA A 370 16.01 -2.67 -2.56
N LEU A 371 15.14 -2.81 -1.55
CA LEU A 371 13.83 -3.45 -1.67
C LEU A 371 12.93 -2.73 -2.69
N SER A 372 12.88 -1.39 -2.62
CA SER A 372 12.10 -0.56 -3.56
C SER A 372 12.63 -0.61 -4.99
N ALA A 373 13.91 -0.95 -5.18
CA ALA A 373 14.56 -1.15 -6.47
C ALA A 373 14.52 -2.62 -6.94
N GLY A 374 13.89 -3.53 -6.19
CA GLY A 374 13.85 -4.96 -6.49
C GLY A 374 15.20 -5.67 -6.41
N ASN A 375 16.20 -5.07 -5.76
CA ASN A 375 17.52 -5.64 -5.57
C ASN A 375 17.58 -6.40 -4.24
N ASN A 376 16.95 -7.57 -4.22
CA ASN A 376 16.77 -8.39 -3.03
C ASN A 376 18.12 -8.86 -2.46
N ASP A 377 19.07 -9.22 -3.33
CA ASP A 377 20.42 -9.64 -2.93
C ASP A 377 21.16 -8.54 -2.16
N ARG A 378 21.07 -7.29 -2.64
CA ARG A 378 21.66 -6.15 -1.94
C ARG A 378 20.96 -5.89 -0.61
N ALA A 379 19.64 -6.01 -0.56
CA ALA A 379 18.87 -5.86 0.67
C ALA A 379 19.29 -6.90 1.72
N GLU A 380 19.48 -8.16 1.32
CA GLU A 380 19.96 -9.23 2.20
C GLU A 380 21.39 -8.98 2.71
N GLN A 381 22.31 -8.61 1.81
CA GLN A 381 23.69 -8.25 2.19
C GLN A 381 23.72 -7.10 3.21
N LEU A 382 22.90 -6.07 3.00
CA LEU A 382 22.81 -4.94 3.91
C LEU A 382 22.18 -5.34 5.25
N ALA A 383 21.15 -6.20 5.24
CA ALA A 383 20.49 -6.73 6.43
C ALA A 383 21.44 -7.56 7.31
N GLY A 384 22.37 -8.31 6.71
CA GLY A 384 23.39 -9.06 7.44
C GLY A 384 24.33 -8.19 8.29
N GLY A 385 24.47 -6.90 7.97
CA GLY A 385 25.25 -5.93 8.74
C GLY A 385 24.45 -5.14 9.79
N LEU A 386 23.16 -5.44 9.97
CA LEU A 386 22.35 -4.86 11.05
C LEU A 386 22.84 -5.40 12.41
N ARG A 387 22.88 -4.52 13.42
CA ARG A 387 23.16 -4.89 14.81
C ARG A 387 22.18 -5.96 15.26
N GLN A 388 22.65 -6.89 16.09
CA GLN A 388 21.79 -7.90 16.69
C GLN A 388 21.02 -7.29 17.87
N ASP A 389 20.03 -6.45 17.56
CA ASP A 389 18.98 -6.06 18.50
C ASP A 389 17.65 -6.68 18.09
N ASN A 390 16.66 -6.59 18.98
CA ASN A 390 15.33 -7.12 18.74
C ASN A 390 14.31 -5.99 18.74
N THR A 391 14.63 -4.83 18.19
CA THR A 391 13.66 -3.73 18.07
C THR A 391 12.52 -4.11 17.11
N PRO A 392 11.27 -3.67 17.34
CA PRO A 392 10.16 -3.90 16.40
C PRO A 392 10.47 -3.44 14.97
N ASP A 393 11.10 -2.27 14.81
CA ASP A 393 11.53 -1.72 13.52
C ASP A 393 12.44 -2.67 12.75
N ARG A 394 13.48 -3.19 13.42
CA ARG A 394 14.41 -4.15 12.81
C ARG A 394 13.71 -5.45 12.41
N LEU A 395 12.84 -5.98 13.27
CA LEU A 395 12.12 -7.22 12.97
C LEU A 395 11.19 -7.04 11.77
N LEU A 396 10.50 -5.90 11.67
CA LEU A 396 9.67 -5.59 10.50
C LEU A 396 10.52 -5.41 9.23
N LEU A 397 11.70 -4.79 9.33
CA LEU A 397 12.61 -4.65 8.19
C LEU A 397 13.15 -6.02 7.73
N LEU A 398 13.56 -6.88 8.66
CA LEU A 398 13.98 -8.25 8.36
C LEU A 398 12.85 -9.09 7.78
N ALA A 399 11.62 -8.90 8.25
CA ALA A 399 10.45 -9.54 7.67
C ALA A 399 10.27 -9.13 6.20
N ARG A 400 10.39 -7.83 5.88
CA ARG A 400 10.30 -7.33 4.51
C ARG A 400 11.42 -7.87 3.61
N VAL A 401 12.64 -7.96 4.12
CA VAL A 401 13.78 -8.56 3.39
C VAL A 401 13.53 -10.06 3.15
N ALA A 402 13.10 -10.79 4.19
CA ALA A 402 12.78 -12.20 4.08
C ALA A 402 11.60 -12.45 3.11
N GLU A 403 10.55 -11.62 3.14
CA GLU A 403 9.45 -11.70 2.17
C GLU A 403 9.94 -11.46 0.74
N ALA A 404 10.77 -10.42 0.53
CA ALA A 404 11.32 -10.12 -0.79
C ALA A 404 12.22 -11.25 -1.33
N GLN A 405 12.85 -12.04 -0.45
CA GLN A 405 13.64 -13.21 -0.81
C GLN A 405 12.81 -14.50 -0.98
N GLY A 406 11.48 -14.46 -0.82
CA GLY A 406 10.62 -15.66 -0.84
C GLY A 406 10.63 -16.47 0.46
N HIS A 407 11.40 -16.06 1.47
CA HIS A 407 11.48 -16.74 2.77
C HIS A 407 10.27 -16.42 3.67
N HIS A 408 9.06 -16.77 3.23
CA HIS A 408 7.79 -16.42 3.88
C HIS A 408 7.67 -16.92 5.32
N GLN A 409 8.14 -18.14 5.62
CA GLN A 409 8.12 -18.69 6.99
C GLN A 409 9.01 -17.89 7.94
N GLN A 410 10.18 -17.46 7.45
CA GLN A 410 11.10 -16.61 8.21
C GLN A 410 10.50 -15.22 8.41
N ALA A 411 9.89 -14.64 7.37
CA ALA A 411 9.17 -13.37 7.45
C ALA A 411 8.06 -13.41 8.50
N MET A 412 7.22 -14.47 8.49
CA MET A 412 6.17 -14.68 9.49
C MET A 412 6.74 -14.77 10.92
N THR A 413 7.89 -15.44 11.10
CA THR A 413 8.56 -15.55 12.40
C THR A 413 9.03 -14.18 12.92
N TYR A 414 9.60 -13.34 12.05
CA TYR A 414 9.98 -11.98 12.40
C TYR A 414 8.75 -11.11 12.73
N LEU A 415 7.66 -11.23 11.98
CA LEU A 415 6.42 -10.48 12.24
C LEU A 415 5.77 -10.88 13.55
N ARG A 416 5.66 -12.17 13.87
CA ARG A 416 5.15 -12.65 15.16
C ARG A 416 6.00 -12.11 16.33
N SER A 417 7.32 -12.09 16.17
CA SER A 417 8.24 -11.51 17.14
C SER A 417 8.06 -9.99 17.29
N ALA A 418 7.89 -9.27 16.18
CA ALA A 418 7.62 -7.83 16.18
C ALA A 418 6.30 -7.50 16.88
N ARG A 419 5.23 -8.24 16.53
CA ARG A 419 3.90 -8.12 17.12
C ARG A 419 3.93 -8.34 18.63
N GLY A 420 4.57 -9.42 19.10
CA GLY A 420 4.68 -9.72 20.54
C GLY A 420 5.34 -8.58 21.33
N LYS A 421 6.36 -7.94 20.75
CA LYS A 421 7.03 -6.79 21.36
C LYS A 421 6.19 -5.52 21.37
N LEU A 422 5.51 -5.23 20.27
CA LEU A 422 4.58 -4.09 20.21
C LEU A 422 3.43 -4.22 21.22
N LEU A 423 3.05 -5.46 21.55
CA LEU A 423 2.05 -5.77 22.57
C LEU A 423 2.61 -5.87 24.00
N GLY A 424 3.90 -5.55 24.22
CA GLY A 424 4.53 -5.56 25.54
C GLY A 424 4.76 -6.94 26.14
N MET A 425 4.73 -8.01 25.34
CA MET A 425 4.99 -9.38 25.80
C MET A 425 6.51 -9.61 25.89
N GLN A 426 7.03 -9.74 27.11
CA GLN A 426 8.44 -10.09 27.34
C GLN A 426 8.67 -11.58 27.02
N SER A 427 9.54 -11.86 26.05
CA SER A 427 10.15 -13.18 25.89
C SER A 427 11.40 -13.26 26.77
N THR A 428 11.59 -14.36 27.51
CA THR A 428 12.81 -14.65 28.26
C THR A 428 13.98 -15.05 27.36
N ASN A 429 13.74 -15.29 26.06
CA ASN A 429 14.75 -15.65 25.05
C ASN A 429 14.70 -14.69 23.85
N SER A 430 15.85 -14.14 23.47
CA SER A 430 16.02 -13.16 22.38
C SER A 430 15.78 -13.71 20.97
N SER A 431 15.45 -14.99 20.81
CA SER A 431 15.35 -15.68 19.53
C SER A 431 14.09 -16.54 19.36
N GLU A 432 13.16 -16.52 20.32
CA GLU A 432 11.93 -17.33 20.29
C GLU A 432 10.68 -16.44 20.28
N THR A 433 9.67 -16.84 19.51
CA THR A 433 8.33 -16.25 19.51
C THR A 433 7.74 -16.34 20.91
N PRO A 434 7.17 -15.26 21.48
CA PRO A 434 6.65 -15.29 22.85
C PRO A 434 5.46 -16.26 22.95
N THR A 435 5.65 -17.34 23.70
CA THR A 435 4.62 -18.32 24.06
C THR A 435 4.20 -18.16 25.51
N VAL A 436 2.90 -18.24 25.80
CA VAL A 436 2.37 -18.35 27.17
C VAL A 436 1.73 -19.73 27.29
N GLY A 437 2.32 -20.61 28.10
CA GLY A 437 1.79 -21.96 28.34
C GLY A 437 1.73 -22.86 27.09
N GLY A 438 2.69 -22.73 26.16
CA GLY A 438 2.74 -23.52 24.92
C GLY A 438 1.85 -22.99 23.78
N VAL A 439 1.10 -21.92 24.00
CA VAL A 439 0.31 -21.23 22.96
C VAL A 439 1.05 -19.96 22.55
N LEU A 440 1.17 -19.72 21.24
CA LEU A 440 1.76 -18.50 20.69
C LEU A 440 0.91 -17.29 21.13
N ALA A 441 1.40 -16.54 22.12
CA ALA A 441 0.67 -15.38 22.66
C ALA A 441 0.55 -14.26 21.62
N ALA A 442 1.50 -14.23 20.67
CA ALA A 442 1.48 -13.37 19.49
C ALA A 442 0.38 -13.71 18.48
N ASP A 443 -0.34 -14.84 18.59
CA ASP A 443 -1.46 -15.19 17.69
C ASP A 443 -2.84 -14.93 18.32
N ASN A 444 -2.89 -14.38 19.55
CA ASN A 444 -4.14 -14.12 20.26
C ASN A 444 -5.07 -13.24 19.38
N PRO A 445 -6.23 -13.78 18.96
CA PRO A 445 -7.12 -13.12 18.01
C PRO A 445 -7.95 -12.01 18.65
N PHE A 446 -8.01 -11.93 19.98
CA PHE A 446 -8.87 -10.99 20.69
C PHE A 446 -8.22 -9.64 20.98
N ILE A 447 -6.89 -9.50 20.83
CA ILE A 447 -6.17 -8.27 21.23
C ILE A 447 -6.53 -7.04 20.38
N GLY A 448 -6.94 -7.23 19.11
CA GLY A 448 -7.38 -6.13 18.22
C GLY A 448 -8.89 -5.92 18.10
N VAL A 449 -9.71 -6.92 18.47
CA VAL A 449 -11.19 -6.87 18.42
C VAL A 449 -11.82 -6.57 19.78
N SER A 450 -11.08 -6.76 20.86
CA SER A 450 -11.52 -6.27 22.16
C SER A 450 -11.45 -4.76 22.11
N GLN A 451 -12.58 -4.08 22.19
CA GLN A 451 -12.60 -2.77 22.82
C GLN A 451 -12.05 -3.01 24.23
N THR A 452 -10.74 -2.87 24.44
CA THR A 452 -10.24 -2.69 25.79
C THR A 452 -10.92 -1.44 26.27
N SER A 453 -12.00 -1.62 27.05
CA SER A 453 -12.46 -0.64 28.01
C SER A 453 -11.18 -0.10 28.64
N ALA A 454 -10.88 1.17 28.40
CA ALA A 454 -9.75 1.83 29.03
C ALA A 454 -9.77 1.39 30.50
N PRO A 455 -8.67 0.83 31.03
CA PRO A 455 -8.70 0.24 32.36
C PRO A 455 -9.29 1.30 33.29
N THR A 456 -10.42 0.98 33.90
CA THR A 456 -11.08 1.88 34.84
C THR A 456 -10.01 2.19 35.87
N ARG A 457 -9.56 3.45 35.89
CA ARG A 457 -8.49 3.90 36.79
C ARG A 457 -8.90 3.47 38.20
N THR A 458 -8.21 2.48 38.76
CA THR A 458 -8.32 2.20 40.19
C THR A 458 -7.89 3.47 40.90
N ALA A 459 -8.78 3.97 41.76
CA ALA A 459 -8.56 5.18 42.52
C ALA A 459 -7.22 5.12 43.25
N SER A 460 -6.40 6.16 43.05
CA SER A 460 -5.26 6.43 43.92
C SER A 460 -5.79 6.57 45.36
N ALA A 461 -5.07 5.99 46.32
CA ALA A 461 -5.34 6.11 47.75
C ALA A 461 -5.14 7.54 48.31
N TYR A 462 -4.87 8.53 47.45
CA TYR A 462 -4.81 9.94 47.82
C TYR A 462 -5.69 10.79 46.89
N GLY A 463 -6.94 11.00 47.33
CA GLY A 463 -7.60 12.31 47.35
C GLY A 463 -8.04 12.99 46.05
N GLN A 464 -9.32 12.80 45.74
CA GLN A 464 -10.27 13.69 45.02
C GLN A 464 -9.90 14.34 43.66
N TYR A 465 -10.59 13.89 42.61
CA TYR A 465 -10.95 14.71 41.45
C TYR A 465 -12.49 14.80 41.34
N MET A 466 -13.02 15.98 41.02
CA MET A 466 -14.47 16.27 40.95
C MET A 466 -15.08 15.94 39.56
N PRO A 467 -16.41 15.67 39.46
CA PRO A 467 -17.01 14.92 38.34
C PRO A 467 -17.27 15.69 37.02
N TRP A 468 -16.83 16.95 36.87
CA TRP A 468 -17.06 17.74 35.64
C TRP A 468 -15.78 18.22 34.95
N GLN A 469 -14.62 17.64 35.26
CA GLN A 469 -13.45 17.76 34.37
C GLN A 469 -13.64 16.86 33.14
N VAL A 470 -14.58 17.25 32.28
CA VAL A 470 -14.62 16.84 30.88
C VAL A 470 -13.35 17.39 30.23
N ALA A 471 -12.62 16.55 29.51
CA ALA A 471 -11.50 17.00 28.70
C ALA A 471 -12.00 18.13 27.78
N GLN A 472 -11.55 19.36 28.03
CA GLN A 472 -11.69 20.43 27.06
C GLN A 472 -10.79 20.07 25.88
N SER A 473 -11.42 19.64 24.79
CA SER A 473 -10.81 19.52 23.47
C SER A 473 -10.33 20.90 23.04
N ALA A 474 -9.07 21.23 23.34
CA ALA A 474 -8.42 22.40 22.79
C ALA A 474 -8.00 22.10 21.35
N ALA A 475 -8.80 22.59 20.41
CA ALA A 475 -8.40 22.71 19.01
C ALA A 475 -7.38 23.87 18.85
N ALA A 476 -6.50 23.77 17.87
CA ALA A 476 -5.87 24.93 17.25
C ALA A 476 -5.95 24.82 15.71
N PRO A 477 -6.00 25.96 14.99
CA PRO A 477 -6.63 26.07 13.68
C PRO A 477 -5.63 25.92 12.52
N GLY A 478 -6.03 25.24 11.44
CA GLY A 478 -5.26 25.17 10.20
C GLY A 478 -5.86 24.23 9.15
N SER A 479 -6.78 24.79 8.34
CA SER A 479 -7.23 24.28 7.03
C SER A 479 -7.46 22.77 6.87
N THR A 480 -8.62 22.28 7.30
CA THR A 480 -9.24 21.07 6.74
C THR A 480 -10.71 21.34 6.47
N LEU A 481 -11.19 20.90 5.30
CA LEU A 481 -12.59 21.07 4.86
C LEU A 481 -13.58 20.50 5.89
N PRO A 482 -14.69 21.19 6.19
CA PRO A 482 -15.71 20.70 7.11
C PRO A 482 -16.35 19.40 6.57
N GLY A 483 -16.37 18.33 7.37
CA GLY A 483 -17.12 17.10 7.07
C GLY A 483 -16.31 15.83 6.78
N ILE A 484 -14.97 15.89 6.82
CA ILE A 484 -14.10 14.72 6.52
C ILE A 484 -13.33 14.22 7.75
N GLN A 485 -13.47 14.87 8.92
CA GLN A 485 -12.91 14.36 10.18
C GLN A 485 -13.86 13.34 10.80
N ARG A 486 -13.49 12.06 10.66
CA ARG A 486 -14.00 10.97 11.49
C ARG A 486 -13.42 11.12 12.91
N THR A 487 -14.19 11.75 13.80
CA THR A 487 -13.84 12.02 15.21
C THR A 487 -13.90 10.78 16.11
N ASP A 488 -14.26 9.64 15.53
CA ASP A 488 -14.36 8.31 16.13
C ASP A 488 -13.02 7.54 16.16
N LEU A 489 -12.00 7.99 15.43
CA LEU A 489 -10.71 7.30 15.36
C LEU A 489 -9.67 7.95 16.30
N PRO A 490 -9.03 7.18 17.21
CA PRO A 490 -7.95 7.70 18.05
C PRO A 490 -6.78 8.21 17.22
N VAL A 491 -6.05 9.22 17.73
CA VAL A 491 -4.79 9.66 17.12
C VAL A 491 -3.82 8.48 17.07
N ASP A 492 -3.51 8.03 15.86
CA ASP A 492 -2.67 6.87 15.60
C ASP A 492 -1.22 7.13 16.07
N THR A 493 -0.84 6.53 17.20
CA THR A 493 0.56 6.54 17.65
C THR A 493 1.44 5.81 16.62
N ALA A 494 2.75 6.12 16.59
CA ALA A 494 3.70 5.42 15.71
C ALA A 494 3.69 3.89 15.95
N GLN A 495 3.53 3.45 17.21
CA GLN A 495 3.38 2.04 17.56
C GLN A 495 2.10 1.41 16.99
N THR A 496 0.95 2.11 17.06
CA THR A 496 -0.31 1.60 16.51
C THR A 496 -0.25 1.40 15.00
N ARG A 497 0.39 2.35 14.29
CA ARG A 497 0.62 2.24 12.83
C ARG A 497 1.51 1.06 12.48
N MET A 498 2.61 0.89 13.22
CA MET A 498 3.50 -0.26 13.02
C MET A 498 2.81 -1.59 13.31
N LEU A 499 2.04 -1.68 14.40
CA LEU A 499 1.30 -2.90 14.74
C LEU A 499 0.31 -3.27 13.64
N ARG A 500 -0.40 -2.28 13.08
CA ARG A 500 -1.30 -2.48 11.92
C ARG A 500 -0.54 -2.96 10.69
N GLN A 501 0.61 -2.37 10.39
CA GLN A 501 1.46 -2.79 9.28
C GLN A 501 1.92 -4.24 9.44
N VAL A 502 2.34 -4.62 10.65
CA VAL A 502 2.71 -6.00 11.00
C VAL A 502 1.52 -6.93 10.82
N ASP A 503 0.34 -6.59 11.35
CA ASP A 503 -0.88 -7.41 11.24
C ASP A 503 -1.30 -7.57 9.77
N THR A 504 -1.22 -6.51 8.97
CA THR A 504 -1.56 -6.53 7.53
C THR A 504 -0.60 -7.42 6.75
N MET A 505 0.70 -7.34 7.05
CA MET A 505 1.72 -8.17 6.40
C MET A 505 1.63 -9.64 6.85
N MET A 506 1.25 -9.91 8.10
CA MET A 506 0.96 -11.26 8.56
C MET A 506 -0.25 -11.83 7.83
N GLU A 507 -1.32 -11.05 7.69
CA GLU A 507 -2.52 -11.47 6.94
C GLU A 507 -2.20 -11.74 5.47
N SER A 508 -1.44 -10.87 4.79
CA SER A 508 -1.06 -11.08 3.40
C SER A 508 -0.18 -12.31 3.20
N LEU A 509 0.78 -12.58 4.10
CA LEU A 509 1.57 -13.80 4.09
C LEU A 509 0.71 -15.04 4.33
N GLN A 510 -0.25 -14.97 5.27
CA GLN A 510 -1.16 -16.09 5.53
C GLN A 510 -2.07 -16.36 4.33
N GLU A 511 -2.53 -15.34 3.60
CA GLU A 511 -3.27 -15.51 2.34
C GLU A 511 -2.38 -16.12 1.24
N LYS A 512 -1.10 -15.73 1.15
CA LYS A 512 -0.14 -16.24 0.16
C LYS A 512 0.26 -17.70 0.42
N THR A 513 0.62 -18.05 1.65
CA THR A 513 1.15 -19.38 1.99
C THR A 513 0.12 -20.33 2.56
N GLY A 514 -0.98 -19.81 3.11
CA GLY A 514 -2.01 -20.60 3.75
C GLY A 514 -2.77 -21.49 2.75
N SER A 515 -3.09 -22.68 3.22
CA SER A 515 -3.97 -23.58 2.49
C SER A 515 -5.42 -23.15 2.70
N TRP A 516 -6.24 -23.18 1.66
CA TRP A 516 -7.66 -22.88 1.78
C TRP A 516 -8.52 -23.74 0.86
N LEU A 517 -9.79 -23.83 1.22
CA LEU A 517 -10.84 -24.44 0.43
C LEU A 517 -11.90 -23.37 0.12
N GLN A 518 -12.32 -23.27 -1.14
CA GLN A 518 -13.36 -22.35 -1.57
C GLN A 518 -14.45 -23.10 -2.31
N GLY A 519 -15.70 -22.93 -1.87
CA GLY A 519 -16.89 -23.37 -2.61
C GLY A 519 -17.66 -22.16 -3.14
N GLY A 520 -18.00 -22.18 -4.41
CA GLY A 520 -18.74 -21.10 -5.08
C GLY A 520 -19.96 -21.58 -5.86
N MET A 521 -20.82 -20.63 -6.20
CA MET A 521 -21.91 -20.78 -7.15
C MET A 521 -21.95 -19.52 -8.02
N ASP A 522 -21.77 -19.71 -9.32
CA ASP A 522 -21.82 -18.66 -10.32
C ASP A 522 -22.97 -18.93 -11.30
N VAL A 523 -23.78 -17.91 -11.55
CA VAL A 523 -24.84 -17.91 -12.54
C VAL A 523 -24.49 -16.86 -13.59
N ARG A 524 -24.56 -17.27 -14.86
CA ARG A 524 -24.39 -16.38 -16.01
C ARG A 524 -25.59 -16.51 -16.93
N GLY A 525 -26.16 -15.37 -17.31
CA GLY A 525 -27.27 -15.27 -18.23
C GLY A 525 -26.90 -14.35 -19.38
N ARG A 526 -27.04 -14.85 -20.60
CA ARG A 526 -26.81 -14.11 -21.83
C ARG A 526 -28.11 -14.02 -22.62
N ASP A 527 -28.45 -12.81 -23.05
CA ASP A 527 -29.57 -12.62 -23.95
C ASP A 527 -29.25 -13.14 -25.36
N GLY A 528 -30.29 -13.39 -26.16
CA GLY A 528 -30.10 -14.01 -27.46
C GLY A 528 -31.32 -14.77 -27.92
N GLU A 529 -31.18 -15.38 -29.10
CA GLU A 529 -32.23 -16.20 -29.69
C GLU A 529 -32.26 -17.59 -29.04
N SER A 530 -33.46 -18.04 -28.67
CA SER A 530 -33.67 -19.33 -28.00
C SER A 530 -33.25 -20.49 -28.89
N GLY A 531 -32.53 -21.46 -28.31
CA GLY A 531 -31.94 -22.63 -28.96
C GLY A 531 -30.65 -22.38 -29.72
N THR A 532 -30.19 -21.12 -29.81
CA THR A 532 -28.96 -20.75 -30.50
C THR A 532 -28.05 -19.93 -29.56
N SER A 533 -28.11 -18.60 -29.61
CA SER A 533 -27.17 -17.71 -28.92
C SER A 533 -27.54 -17.43 -27.47
N LYS A 534 -28.80 -17.65 -27.07
CA LYS A 534 -29.22 -17.53 -25.67
C LYS A 534 -28.48 -18.56 -24.82
N LEU A 535 -28.00 -18.16 -23.64
CA LEU A 535 -27.33 -19.07 -22.72
C LEU A 535 -27.67 -18.74 -21.27
N THR A 536 -28.14 -19.74 -20.53
CA THR A 536 -28.15 -19.76 -19.06
C THR A 536 -27.15 -20.79 -18.60
N GLU A 537 -26.21 -20.36 -17.78
CA GLU A 537 -25.14 -21.18 -17.24
C GLU A 537 -25.14 -21.11 -15.71
N LEU A 538 -24.97 -22.26 -15.08
CA LEU A 538 -24.74 -22.43 -13.65
C LEU A 538 -23.43 -23.19 -13.47
N ARG A 539 -22.49 -22.63 -12.71
CA ARG A 539 -21.20 -23.25 -12.36
C ARG A 539 -21.07 -23.32 -10.84
N THR A 540 -20.52 -24.40 -10.30
CA THR A 540 -20.32 -24.56 -8.85
C THR A 540 -18.87 -24.92 -8.50
N PRO A 541 -17.91 -23.98 -8.66
CA PRO A 541 -16.50 -24.29 -8.48
C PRO A 541 -16.17 -24.66 -7.03
N LEU A 542 -15.50 -25.79 -6.86
CA LEU A 542 -14.86 -26.21 -5.62
C LEU A 542 -13.34 -26.16 -5.84
N THR A 543 -12.67 -25.22 -5.18
CA THR A 543 -11.22 -25.02 -5.33
C THR A 543 -10.51 -25.33 -4.03
N TRP A 544 -9.54 -26.24 -4.09
CA TRP A 544 -8.54 -26.42 -3.06
C TRP A 544 -7.26 -25.72 -3.49
N SER A 545 -6.62 -25.01 -2.58
CA SER A 545 -5.46 -24.20 -2.89
C SER A 545 -4.43 -24.27 -1.76
N SER A 546 -3.15 -24.45 -2.09
CA SER A 546 -2.07 -24.65 -1.12
C SER A 546 -0.71 -24.15 -1.66
N SER A 547 0.24 -23.87 -0.77
CA SER A 547 1.63 -23.49 -1.15
C SER A 547 2.65 -24.48 -0.54
N PRO A 548 2.75 -25.72 -1.06
CA PRO A 548 3.65 -26.73 -0.49
C PRO A 548 5.14 -26.43 -0.69
N PHE A 549 5.48 -25.51 -1.60
CA PHE A 549 6.86 -25.17 -1.96
C PHE A 549 7.24 -23.72 -1.60
N GLY A 550 6.49 -23.08 -0.70
CA GLY A 550 6.74 -21.71 -0.22
C GLY A 550 6.33 -20.64 -1.22
N ASP A 551 6.99 -20.61 -2.38
CA ASP A 551 6.94 -19.52 -3.36
C ASP A 551 5.88 -19.76 -4.46
N SER A 552 5.32 -20.97 -4.50
CA SER A 552 4.39 -21.42 -5.55
C SER A 552 3.08 -21.90 -4.98
N ARG A 553 1.99 -21.31 -5.46
CA ARG A 553 0.63 -21.69 -5.14
C ARG A 553 0.08 -22.68 -6.16
N PHE A 554 -0.44 -23.79 -5.65
CA PHE A 554 -1.12 -24.83 -6.40
C PHE A 554 -2.63 -24.75 -6.17
N ASP A 555 -3.40 -24.66 -7.25
CA ASP A 555 -4.86 -24.69 -7.24
C ASP A 555 -5.35 -25.96 -7.94
N PHE A 556 -6.27 -26.68 -7.30
CA PHE A 556 -7.08 -27.72 -7.92
C PHE A 556 -8.54 -27.34 -7.85
N THR A 557 -9.20 -27.27 -9.00
CA THR A 557 -10.60 -26.86 -9.10
C THR A 557 -11.43 -27.93 -9.79
N VAL A 558 -12.56 -28.27 -9.18
CA VAL A 558 -13.62 -29.10 -9.78
C VAL A 558 -14.85 -28.22 -9.95
N THR A 559 -15.35 -28.10 -11.18
CA THR A 559 -16.50 -27.23 -11.47
C THR A 559 -17.60 -28.02 -12.18
N PRO A 560 -18.64 -28.47 -11.48
CA PRO A 560 -19.88 -28.87 -12.12
C PRO A 560 -20.49 -27.68 -12.87
N VAL A 561 -20.92 -27.92 -14.10
CA VAL A 561 -21.49 -26.93 -15.02
C VAL A 561 -22.80 -27.46 -15.58
N SER A 562 -23.82 -26.61 -15.61
CA SER A 562 -25.08 -26.84 -16.30
C SER A 562 -25.36 -25.69 -17.27
N LEU A 563 -25.66 -26.03 -18.51
CA LEU A 563 -25.88 -25.11 -19.63
C LEU A 563 -27.26 -25.35 -20.23
N ASN A 564 -27.96 -24.26 -20.56
CA ASN A 564 -29.26 -24.31 -21.22
C ASN A 564 -29.36 -23.16 -22.23
N ALA A 565 -29.59 -23.49 -23.50
CA ALA A 565 -29.81 -22.51 -24.56
C ALA A 565 -31.29 -22.38 -24.96
N GLY A 566 -32.19 -23.22 -24.45
CA GLY A 566 -33.61 -23.23 -24.80
C GLY A 566 -33.90 -24.06 -26.05
N THR A 567 -34.95 -23.70 -26.78
CA THR A 567 -35.42 -24.41 -27.98
C THR A 567 -35.46 -23.43 -29.16
N ALA A 568 -34.87 -23.82 -30.29
CA ALA A 568 -34.95 -23.06 -31.53
C ALA A 568 -36.26 -23.39 -32.23
N SER A 569 -37.05 -22.35 -32.52
CA SER A 569 -38.34 -22.42 -33.21
C SER A 569 -38.43 -21.32 -34.27
N GLY A 570 -39.27 -21.47 -35.29
CA GLY A 570 -39.43 -20.43 -36.30
C GLY A 570 -38.14 -20.21 -37.12
N ASP A 571 -37.74 -18.96 -37.32
CA ASP A 571 -36.51 -18.60 -38.04
C ASP A 571 -35.23 -19.14 -37.37
N ALA A 572 -35.23 -19.29 -36.04
CA ALA A 572 -34.10 -19.89 -35.32
C ALA A 572 -33.88 -21.34 -35.76
N TRP A 573 -34.96 -22.11 -35.90
CA TRP A 573 -34.91 -23.51 -36.31
C TRP A 573 -34.37 -23.65 -37.74
N ARG A 574 -34.77 -22.77 -38.65
CA ARG A 574 -34.26 -22.73 -40.04
C ARG A 574 -32.79 -22.36 -40.13
N ARG A 575 -32.22 -21.74 -39.09
CA ARG A 575 -30.82 -21.27 -39.03
C ARG A 575 -29.96 -22.13 -38.09
N TYR A 576 -30.42 -23.34 -37.81
CA TYR A 576 -29.77 -24.30 -36.93
C TYR A 576 -29.33 -25.54 -37.71
N GLY A 577 -28.09 -26.00 -37.50
CA GLY A 577 -27.59 -27.26 -38.06
C GLY A 577 -27.77 -27.35 -39.58
N ALA A 578 -28.31 -28.47 -40.06
CA ALA A 578 -28.66 -28.67 -41.47
C ALA A 578 -30.17 -28.48 -41.76
N ASN A 579 -30.93 -27.92 -40.82
CA ASN A 579 -32.37 -27.65 -40.99
C ASN A 579 -32.74 -26.75 -42.19
N PRO A 580 -31.92 -25.78 -42.65
CA PRO A 580 -32.30 -25.04 -43.86
C PRO A 580 -32.46 -25.96 -45.08
N LEU A 581 -31.65 -27.02 -45.19
CA LEU A 581 -31.80 -28.04 -46.22
C LEU A 581 -33.03 -28.92 -46.00
N ALA A 582 -33.28 -29.34 -44.75
CA ALA A 582 -34.47 -30.10 -44.40
C ALA A 582 -35.76 -29.36 -44.76
N ASN A 583 -35.81 -28.06 -44.48
CA ASN A 583 -36.94 -27.20 -44.80
C ASN A 583 -37.10 -27.04 -46.32
N ALA A 584 -36.00 -26.83 -47.05
CA ALA A 584 -36.01 -26.74 -48.51
C ALA A 584 -36.59 -28.01 -49.16
N VAL A 585 -36.12 -29.18 -48.74
CA VAL A 585 -36.57 -30.48 -49.25
C VAL A 585 -38.03 -30.72 -48.89
N SER A 586 -38.43 -30.40 -47.66
CA SER A 586 -39.83 -30.51 -47.23
C SER A 586 -40.75 -29.62 -48.08
N ASN A 587 -40.33 -28.40 -48.40
CA ASN A 587 -41.12 -27.48 -49.22
C ASN A 587 -41.22 -27.96 -50.67
N MET A 588 -40.14 -28.49 -51.24
CA MET A 588 -40.13 -29.11 -52.56
C MET A 588 -41.08 -30.31 -52.63
N VAL A 589 -40.99 -31.24 -51.69
CA VAL A 589 -41.87 -32.42 -51.64
C VAL A 589 -43.32 -32.02 -51.39
N SER A 590 -43.58 -31.08 -50.49
CA SER A 590 -44.94 -30.57 -50.26
C SER A 590 -45.53 -29.92 -51.51
N THR A 591 -44.73 -29.20 -52.30
CA THR A 591 -45.14 -28.63 -53.58
C THR A 591 -45.51 -29.75 -54.56
N ALA A 592 -44.65 -30.74 -54.70
CA ALA A 592 -44.88 -31.90 -55.56
C ALA A 592 -46.16 -32.65 -55.19
N THR A 593 -46.37 -32.94 -53.91
CA THR A 593 -47.59 -33.61 -53.42
C THR A 593 -48.84 -32.75 -53.64
N SER A 594 -48.74 -31.44 -53.47
CA SER A 594 -49.87 -30.51 -53.69
C SER A 594 -50.25 -30.43 -55.17
N GLU A 595 -49.26 -30.44 -56.07
CA GLU A 595 -49.49 -30.52 -57.51
C GLU A 595 -50.08 -31.87 -57.93
N GLN A 596 -49.55 -32.99 -57.42
CA GLN A 596 -50.11 -34.32 -57.67
C GLN A 596 -51.58 -34.41 -57.24
N ALA A 597 -51.92 -33.88 -56.05
CA ALA A 597 -53.30 -33.85 -55.56
C ALA A 597 -54.20 -32.94 -56.42
N ALA A 598 -53.69 -31.79 -56.86
CA ALA A 598 -54.42 -30.89 -57.75
C ALA A 598 -54.71 -31.56 -59.11
N ILE A 599 -53.71 -32.21 -59.72
CA ILE A 599 -53.84 -32.94 -60.98
C ILE A 599 -54.82 -34.12 -60.83
N ALA A 600 -54.77 -34.85 -59.72
CA ALA A 600 -55.67 -35.97 -59.43
C ALA A 600 -57.13 -35.53 -59.26
N SER A 601 -57.37 -34.27 -58.87
CA SER A 601 -58.72 -33.70 -58.72
C SER A 601 -59.36 -33.22 -60.04
N MET A 602 -58.59 -33.15 -61.14
CA MET A 602 -59.06 -32.70 -62.46
C MET A 602 -59.81 -33.80 -63.20
N THR A 603 -60.81 -33.40 -64.00
CA THR A 603 -61.46 -34.29 -64.97
C THR A 603 -60.50 -34.68 -66.09
N GLU A 604 -60.80 -35.75 -66.83
CA GLU A 604 -59.94 -36.24 -67.92
C GLU A 604 -59.69 -35.19 -69.01
N ALA A 605 -60.71 -34.41 -69.35
CA ALA A 605 -60.62 -33.35 -70.35
C ALA A 605 -59.75 -32.18 -69.87
N GLU A 606 -59.89 -31.77 -68.61
CA GLU A 606 -59.07 -30.73 -67.99
C GLU A 606 -57.60 -31.16 -67.88
N ARG A 607 -57.35 -32.42 -67.49
CA ARG A 607 -56.01 -32.98 -67.33
C ARG A 607 -55.23 -32.99 -68.64
N THR A 608 -55.88 -33.37 -69.75
CA THR A 608 -55.26 -33.38 -71.09
C THR A 608 -54.82 -31.98 -71.51
N ALA A 609 -55.65 -30.96 -71.29
CA ALA A 609 -55.31 -29.56 -71.57
C ALA A 609 -54.24 -29.01 -70.62
N TYR A 610 -54.27 -29.44 -69.35
CA TYR A 610 -53.31 -29.04 -68.33
C TYR A 610 -51.90 -29.57 -68.64
N PHE A 611 -51.77 -30.84 -69.03
CA PHE A 611 -50.47 -31.43 -69.41
C PHE A 611 -49.88 -30.78 -70.68
N ALA A 612 -50.71 -30.44 -71.66
CA ALA A 612 -50.25 -29.74 -72.86
C ALA A 612 -49.69 -28.33 -72.56
N SER A 613 -50.17 -27.67 -71.50
CA SER A 613 -49.74 -26.32 -71.10
C SER A 613 -48.64 -26.31 -70.02
N ASN A 614 -48.37 -27.46 -69.38
CA ASN A 614 -47.42 -27.58 -68.28
C ASN A 614 -46.50 -28.80 -68.48
N PRO A 615 -45.44 -28.67 -69.30
CA PRO A 615 -44.45 -29.73 -69.49
C PRO A 615 -43.90 -30.24 -68.15
N GLY A 616 -43.81 -31.56 -67.98
CA GLY A 616 -43.42 -32.22 -66.72
C GLY A 616 -44.55 -32.51 -65.73
N ALA A 617 -45.75 -31.92 -65.87
CA ALA A 617 -46.87 -32.19 -64.95
C ALA A 617 -47.39 -33.64 -65.06
N GLU A 618 -47.41 -34.20 -66.28
CA GLU A 618 -47.79 -35.60 -66.52
C GLU A 618 -46.78 -36.55 -65.86
N ALA A 619 -45.49 -36.31 -66.11
CA ALA A 619 -44.40 -37.09 -65.52
C ALA A 619 -44.41 -37.03 -63.98
N LEU A 620 -44.71 -35.87 -63.39
CA LEU A 620 -44.89 -35.71 -61.94
C LEU A 620 -46.10 -36.50 -61.41
N SER A 621 -47.22 -36.52 -62.15
CA SER A 621 -48.41 -37.27 -61.74
C SER A 621 -48.19 -38.79 -61.73
N GLY A 622 -47.29 -39.28 -62.58
CA GLY A 622 -46.85 -40.68 -62.63
C GLY A 622 -45.81 -41.06 -61.57
N LEU A 623 -45.19 -40.08 -60.90
CA LEU A 623 -44.34 -40.35 -59.74
C LEU A 623 -45.23 -40.79 -58.58
N GLY A 624 -44.83 -41.86 -57.88
CA GLY A 624 -45.52 -42.33 -56.69
C GLY A 624 -45.47 -41.31 -55.53
N THR A 625 -45.92 -41.72 -54.35
CA THR A 625 -45.83 -40.89 -53.14
C THR A 625 -44.37 -40.56 -52.83
N LEU A 626 -44.07 -39.26 -52.77
CA LEU A 626 -42.73 -38.75 -52.42
C LEU A 626 -42.63 -38.53 -50.91
N ASN A 627 -41.54 -38.99 -50.29
CA ASN A 627 -41.25 -38.74 -48.89
C ASN A 627 -40.00 -37.86 -48.75
N ALA A 628 -40.08 -36.79 -47.96
CA ALA A 628 -38.97 -35.85 -47.74
C ALA A 628 -37.71 -36.52 -47.16
N ALA A 629 -37.86 -37.62 -46.42
CA ALA A 629 -36.72 -38.37 -45.89
C ALA A 629 -35.83 -38.99 -47.00
N ASP A 630 -36.44 -39.40 -48.12
CA ASP A 630 -35.73 -40.04 -49.24
C ASP A 630 -34.88 -39.03 -50.03
N PHE A 631 -35.12 -37.74 -49.85
CA PHE A 631 -34.43 -36.65 -50.52
C PHE A 631 -33.49 -35.89 -49.57
N ASN A 632 -33.03 -36.50 -48.48
CA ASN A 632 -32.14 -35.83 -47.53
C ASN A 632 -30.74 -35.55 -48.12
N PRO A 633 -30.38 -34.29 -48.42
CA PRO A 633 -29.12 -33.93 -49.09
C PRO A 633 -27.88 -34.09 -48.19
N THR A 634 -28.08 -34.42 -46.92
CA THR A 634 -26.97 -34.71 -46.01
C THR A 634 -26.49 -36.17 -46.13
N THR A 635 -27.20 -36.99 -46.90
CA THR A 635 -26.90 -38.39 -47.20
C THR A 635 -26.58 -38.58 -48.69
N SER A 636 -25.72 -39.54 -49.02
CA SER A 636 -25.38 -39.84 -50.42
C SER A 636 -26.61 -40.26 -51.24
N SER A 637 -27.47 -41.13 -50.68
CA SER A 637 -28.69 -41.59 -51.36
C SER A 637 -29.70 -40.46 -51.59
N GLY A 638 -29.86 -39.56 -50.63
CA GLY A 638 -30.78 -38.43 -50.77
C GLY A 638 -30.30 -37.41 -51.80
N MET A 639 -29.00 -37.13 -51.88
CA MET A 639 -28.45 -36.31 -52.96
C MET A 639 -28.61 -36.98 -54.33
N GLU A 640 -28.41 -38.29 -54.42
CA GLU A 640 -28.64 -39.03 -55.67
C GLU A 640 -30.12 -38.94 -56.09
N ASN A 641 -31.05 -39.06 -55.14
CA ASN A 641 -32.48 -38.91 -55.40
C ASN A 641 -32.87 -37.49 -55.82
N LEU A 642 -32.27 -36.45 -55.20
CA LEU A 642 -32.42 -35.06 -55.62
C LEU A 642 -31.90 -34.83 -57.04
N ALA A 643 -30.72 -35.36 -57.38
CA ALA A 643 -30.17 -35.27 -58.73
C ALA A 643 -31.05 -36.01 -59.75
N LYS A 644 -31.53 -37.21 -59.41
CA LYS A 644 -32.49 -37.97 -60.23
C LYS A 644 -33.75 -37.17 -60.49
N LEU A 645 -34.36 -36.60 -59.45
CA LEU A 645 -35.56 -35.77 -59.58
C LEU A 645 -35.28 -34.51 -60.43
N GLY A 646 -34.12 -33.89 -60.25
CA GLY A 646 -33.67 -32.73 -61.02
C GLY A 646 -33.51 -33.00 -62.52
N SER A 647 -33.10 -34.22 -62.88
CA SER A 647 -32.92 -34.67 -64.27
C SER A 647 -34.12 -35.44 -64.85
N TYR A 648 -35.14 -35.70 -64.03
CA TYR A 648 -36.28 -36.53 -64.41
C TYR A 648 -37.08 -35.86 -65.53
N ASP A 649 -37.50 -36.66 -66.51
CA ASP A 649 -38.18 -36.17 -67.72
C ASP A 649 -37.41 -35.02 -68.42
N ALA A 650 -36.10 -35.24 -68.64
CA ALA A 650 -35.17 -34.23 -69.17
C ALA A 650 -35.15 -32.89 -68.38
N GLY A 651 -35.48 -32.94 -67.08
CA GLY A 651 -35.54 -31.78 -66.18
C GLY A 651 -36.88 -31.04 -66.19
N GLN A 652 -37.87 -31.48 -66.97
CA GLN A 652 -39.18 -30.81 -67.05
C GLN A 652 -39.92 -30.83 -65.72
N VAL A 653 -39.84 -31.92 -64.94
CA VAL A 653 -40.46 -31.99 -63.60
C VAL A 653 -39.87 -30.94 -62.66
N ALA A 654 -38.55 -30.78 -62.64
CA ALA A 654 -37.88 -29.81 -61.79
C ALA A 654 -38.24 -28.36 -62.19
N SER A 655 -38.27 -28.06 -63.49
CA SER A 655 -38.74 -26.77 -64.00
C SER A 655 -40.19 -26.49 -63.62
N TYR A 656 -41.09 -27.47 -63.79
CA TYR A 656 -42.49 -27.34 -63.42
C TYR A 656 -42.67 -27.03 -61.92
N LEU A 657 -42.03 -27.81 -61.05
CA LEU A 657 -42.06 -27.57 -59.60
C LEU A 657 -41.51 -26.18 -59.23
N SER A 658 -40.41 -25.75 -59.85
CA SER A 658 -39.82 -24.43 -59.63
C SER A 658 -40.73 -23.27 -60.07
N SER A 659 -41.63 -23.50 -61.03
CA SER A 659 -42.62 -22.52 -61.49
C SER A 659 -43.97 -22.58 -60.76
N SER A 660 -44.20 -23.61 -59.93
CA SER A 660 -45.48 -23.82 -59.25
C SER A 660 -45.91 -22.61 -58.40
N SER A 661 -47.19 -22.27 -58.43
CA SER A 661 -47.80 -21.29 -57.53
C SER A 661 -48.28 -21.90 -56.21
N ARG A 662 -48.22 -23.23 -56.05
CA ARG A 662 -48.65 -23.98 -54.86
C ARG A 662 -47.50 -24.23 -53.85
N LYS A 663 -46.40 -23.47 -53.97
CA LYS A 663 -45.29 -23.58 -53.02
C LYS A 663 -45.70 -23.11 -51.62
N PRO A 664 -45.23 -23.77 -50.55
CA PRO A 664 -45.36 -23.24 -49.21
C PRO A 664 -44.75 -21.84 -49.08
N ASN A 665 -45.30 -21.02 -48.18
CA ASN A 665 -44.72 -19.70 -47.89
C ASN A 665 -43.37 -19.88 -47.18
N VAL A 666 -42.28 -19.53 -47.87
CA VAL A 666 -40.90 -19.63 -47.33
C VAL A 666 -40.64 -18.68 -46.16
N ASP A 667 -41.53 -17.74 -45.84
CA ASP A 667 -41.44 -16.94 -44.62
C ASP A 667 -42.05 -17.62 -43.40
N GLN A 668 -42.85 -18.67 -43.58
CA GLN A 668 -43.47 -19.42 -42.48
C GLN A 668 -42.77 -20.76 -42.24
N THR A 669 -42.61 -21.11 -40.95
CA THR A 669 -42.12 -22.43 -40.54
C THR A 669 -42.66 -22.80 -39.17
N SER A 670 -42.99 -24.07 -38.98
CA SER A 670 -43.49 -24.64 -37.73
C SER A 670 -42.47 -25.57 -37.05
N GLY A 671 -41.25 -25.68 -37.59
CA GLY A 671 -40.21 -26.55 -37.05
C GLY A 671 -39.67 -26.04 -35.70
N SER A 672 -39.31 -26.99 -34.85
CA SER A 672 -38.57 -26.73 -33.62
C SER A 672 -37.51 -27.79 -33.38
N THR A 673 -36.45 -27.42 -32.66
CA THR A 673 -35.47 -28.36 -32.10
C THR A 673 -35.95 -28.91 -30.76
N ASP A 674 -35.30 -29.96 -30.26
CA ASP A 674 -35.39 -30.29 -28.84
C ASP A 674 -34.73 -29.18 -27.98
N SER A 675 -35.01 -29.19 -26.68
CA SER A 675 -34.34 -28.25 -25.77
C SER A 675 -32.84 -28.54 -25.69
N GLN A 676 -32.03 -27.54 -26.02
CA GLN A 676 -30.58 -27.60 -26.06
C GLN A 676 -30.01 -27.41 -24.65
N LYS A 677 -29.46 -28.48 -24.06
CA LYS A 677 -28.89 -28.50 -22.71
C LYS A 677 -27.62 -29.34 -22.66
N ALA A 678 -26.71 -28.97 -21.76
CA ALA A 678 -25.48 -29.70 -21.50
C ALA A 678 -25.15 -29.66 -20.01
N ASN A 679 -24.63 -30.77 -19.47
CA ASN A 679 -24.20 -30.86 -18.06
C ASN A 679 -22.87 -31.60 -17.98
N GLY A 680 -21.93 -31.10 -17.22
CA GLY A 680 -20.65 -31.78 -17.08
C GLY A 680 -19.84 -31.29 -15.91
N VAL A 681 -18.62 -31.81 -15.79
CA VAL A 681 -17.68 -31.42 -14.74
C VAL A 681 -16.37 -31.01 -15.38
N GLU A 682 -15.93 -29.79 -15.14
CA GLU A 682 -14.60 -29.31 -15.50
C GLU A 682 -13.60 -29.63 -14.41
N LEU A 683 -12.39 -30.00 -14.82
CA LEU A 683 -11.25 -30.18 -13.94
C LEU A 683 -10.18 -29.18 -14.33
N ALA A 684 -9.58 -28.50 -13.36
CA ALA A 684 -8.48 -27.58 -13.60
C ALA A 684 -7.40 -27.71 -12.52
N LEU A 685 -6.16 -27.55 -12.96
CA LEU A 685 -4.96 -27.48 -12.15
C LEU A 685 -4.22 -26.20 -12.54
N ALA A 686 -3.80 -25.40 -11.55
CA ALA A 686 -2.97 -24.23 -11.79
C ALA A 686 -1.79 -24.18 -10.82
N LEU A 687 -0.65 -23.72 -11.33
CA LEU A 687 0.54 -23.38 -10.57
C LEU A 687 0.83 -21.90 -10.80
N SER A 688 0.98 -21.12 -9.73
CA SER A 688 1.28 -19.69 -9.82
C SER A 688 2.35 -19.27 -8.83
N GLY A 689 3.23 -18.36 -9.25
CA GLY A 689 4.15 -17.62 -8.41
C GLY A 689 3.99 -16.12 -8.66
N ASP A 690 4.95 -15.31 -8.23
CA ASP A 690 4.87 -13.85 -8.36
C ASP A 690 4.80 -13.37 -9.82
N ASP A 691 5.61 -13.98 -10.70
CA ASP A 691 5.74 -13.54 -12.10
C ASP A 691 5.21 -14.56 -13.12
N TYR A 692 4.64 -15.69 -12.71
CA TYR A 692 4.15 -16.71 -13.65
C TYR A 692 2.88 -17.40 -13.18
N ARG A 693 2.13 -17.91 -14.16
CA ARG A 693 1.00 -18.82 -13.95
C ARG A 693 0.97 -19.85 -15.07
N VAL A 694 0.88 -21.12 -14.73
CA VAL A 694 0.68 -22.22 -15.66
C VAL A 694 -0.58 -22.95 -15.24
N ASP A 695 -1.47 -23.24 -16.17
CA ASP A 695 -2.66 -24.01 -15.89
C ASP A 695 -3.00 -25.00 -16.99
N ILE A 696 -3.66 -26.08 -16.59
CA ILE A 696 -4.18 -27.13 -17.46
C ILE A 696 -5.55 -27.55 -16.93
N GLY A 697 -6.47 -27.83 -17.83
CA GLY A 697 -7.79 -28.30 -17.45
C GLY A 697 -8.52 -28.94 -18.62
N SER A 698 -9.81 -29.20 -18.42
CA SER A 698 -10.70 -29.75 -19.43
C SER A 698 -11.97 -28.91 -19.55
N THR A 699 -12.56 -28.91 -20.74
CA THR A 699 -13.97 -28.54 -20.89
C THR A 699 -14.86 -29.54 -20.12
N PRO A 700 -16.18 -29.26 -19.94
CA PRO A 700 -17.04 -30.11 -19.14
C PRO A 700 -17.03 -31.57 -19.60
N LEU A 701 -16.55 -32.47 -18.72
CA LEU A 701 -16.56 -33.92 -18.92
C LEU A 701 -17.97 -34.47 -18.76
N GLY A 702 -18.32 -35.51 -19.51
CA GLY A 702 -19.68 -36.08 -19.54
C GLY A 702 -20.54 -35.60 -20.73
N GLN A 703 -19.98 -34.79 -21.63
CA GLN A 703 -20.56 -34.40 -22.91
C GLN A 703 -19.95 -35.20 -24.08
N ASP A 704 -20.66 -35.23 -25.21
CA ASP A 704 -20.23 -35.93 -26.43
C ASP A 704 -18.88 -35.42 -26.96
N LEU A 705 -18.58 -34.13 -26.75
CA LEU A 705 -17.32 -33.51 -27.11
C LEU A 705 -16.66 -32.91 -25.85
N ASN A 706 -15.42 -33.32 -25.56
CA ASN A 706 -14.56 -32.69 -24.55
C ASN A 706 -13.15 -32.46 -25.10
N THR A 707 -12.42 -31.51 -24.52
CA THR A 707 -11.04 -31.20 -24.94
C THR A 707 -10.22 -30.66 -23.78
N VAL A 708 -8.90 -30.78 -23.90
CA VAL A 708 -7.93 -30.22 -22.95
C VAL A 708 -7.70 -28.74 -23.29
N VAL A 709 -7.67 -27.92 -22.24
CA VAL A 709 -7.39 -26.49 -22.28
C VAL A 709 -6.25 -26.16 -21.32
N GLY A 710 -5.63 -25.00 -21.47
CA GLY A 710 -4.52 -24.61 -20.61
C GLY A 710 -3.90 -23.30 -21.04
N GLY A 711 -2.96 -22.81 -20.26
CA GLY A 711 -2.24 -21.59 -20.59
C GLY A 711 -1.01 -21.36 -19.73
N VAL A 712 -0.14 -20.50 -20.23
CA VAL A 712 1.04 -19.99 -19.56
C VAL A 712 0.98 -18.47 -19.62
N LYS A 713 1.11 -17.83 -18.47
CA LYS A 713 1.32 -16.39 -18.33
C LYS A 713 2.68 -16.18 -17.67
N TRP A 714 3.50 -15.32 -18.25
CA TRP A 714 4.77 -14.88 -17.69
C TRP A 714 4.81 -13.35 -17.69
N SER A 715 5.13 -12.76 -16.55
CA SER A 715 4.95 -11.33 -16.25
C SER A 715 6.19 -10.68 -15.63
N PRO A 716 7.39 -10.79 -16.24
CA PRO A 716 8.61 -10.23 -15.66
C PRO A 716 8.54 -8.70 -15.52
N LYS A 717 9.06 -8.19 -14.40
CA LYS A 717 9.32 -6.76 -14.20
C LYS A 717 10.57 -6.36 -14.97
N LEU A 718 10.43 -5.45 -15.95
CA LEU A 718 11.53 -4.88 -16.71
C LEU A 718 12.20 -3.72 -15.96
N THR A 719 11.41 -2.95 -15.21
CA THR A 719 11.86 -1.90 -14.29
C THR A 719 10.94 -1.90 -13.06
N ASN A 720 11.13 -0.95 -12.13
CA ASN A 720 10.26 -0.81 -10.95
C ASN A 720 8.78 -0.60 -11.30
N TYR A 721 8.50 -0.01 -12.46
CA TYR A 721 7.14 0.37 -12.88
C TYR A 721 6.72 -0.28 -14.19
N LEU A 722 7.66 -0.83 -14.97
CA LEU A 722 7.41 -1.41 -16.28
C LEU A 722 7.43 -2.94 -16.20
N SER A 723 6.34 -3.58 -16.62
CA SER A 723 6.18 -5.03 -16.69
C SER A 723 5.87 -5.48 -18.11
N LEU A 724 6.47 -6.59 -18.52
CA LEU A 724 6.12 -7.28 -19.77
C LEU A 724 5.26 -8.49 -19.42
N ILE A 725 4.09 -8.63 -20.04
CA ILE A 725 3.17 -9.75 -19.83
C ILE A 725 3.06 -10.52 -21.14
N LEU A 726 3.50 -11.77 -21.12
CA LEU A 726 3.36 -12.73 -22.21
C LEU A 726 2.33 -13.78 -21.81
N THR A 727 1.34 -14.02 -22.66
CA THR A 727 0.35 -15.08 -22.45
C THR A 727 0.33 -15.99 -23.67
N GLY A 728 0.43 -17.29 -23.46
CA GLY A 728 0.14 -18.32 -24.46
C GLY A 728 -0.97 -19.22 -23.93
N GLU A 729 -2.04 -19.41 -24.68
CA GLU A 729 -3.21 -20.11 -24.18
C GLU A 729 -3.99 -20.89 -25.25
N ARG A 730 -4.63 -21.95 -24.77
CA ARG A 730 -5.68 -22.70 -25.45
C ARG A 730 -6.91 -22.68 -24.55
N ARG A 731 -7.98 -22.00 -24.97
CA ARG A 731 -9.24 -21.88 -24.20
C ARG A 731 -10.44 -22.24 -25.04
N SER A 732 -11.47 -22.84 -24.45
CA SER A 732 -12.76 -23.01 -25.10
C SER A 732 -13.50 -21.68 -25.22
N LEU A 733 -14.25 -21.50 -26.30
CA LEU A 733 -15.16 -20.37 -26.48
C LEU A 733 -16.44 -20.68 -25.72
N THR A 734 -16.81 -19.84 -24.77
CA THR A 734 -17.98 -20.06 -23.89
C THR A 734 -19.18 -19.22 -24.30
N ASP A 735 -19.25 -18.82 -25.57
CA ASP A 735 -20.21 -17.82 -26.03
C ASP A 735 -21.63 -18.38 -26.20
N SER A 736 -21.69 -19.62 -26.63
CA SER A 736 -22.89 -20.40 -26.82
C SER A 736 -22.63 -21.86 -26.50
N LEU A 737 -23.71 -22.63 -26.35
CA LEU A 737 -23.62 -24.06 -26.14
C LEU A 737 -22.88 -24.75 -27.29
N LEU A 738 -23.10 -24.30 -28.53
CA LEU A 738 -22.38 -24.77 -29.72
C LEU A 738 -20.87 -24.50 -29.63
N SER A 739 -20.47 -23.28 -29.31
CA SER A 739 -19.04 -22.91 -29.22
C SER A 739 -18.33 -23.62 -28.07
N TYR A 740 -19.04 -23.94 -26.99
CA TYR A 740 -18.43 -24.46 -25.76
C TYR A 740 -18.29 -25.98 -25.75
N VAL A 741 -19.40 -26.69 -25.95
CA VAL A 741 -19.46 -28.16 -25.85
C VAL A 741 -19.87 -28.83 -27.17
N GLY A 742 -20.20 -28.04 -28.19
CA GLY A 742 -20.67 -28.54 -29.47
C GLY A 742 -22.06 -29.16 -29.42
N LEU A 743 -22.59 -29.48 -30.59
CA LEU A 743 -23.95 -29.95 -30.81
C LEU A 743 -23.98 -31.10 -31.81
N LYS A 744 -25.06 -31.88 -31.78
CA LYS A 744 -25.35 -32.93 -32.76
C LYS A 744 -26.57 -32.54 -33.59
N ASP A 745 -26.40 -32.54 -34.91
CA ASP A 745 -27.44 -32.12 -35.84
C ASP A 745 -28.41 -33.28 -36.03
N ALA A 746 -29.69 -33.07 -35.73
CA ALA A 746 -30.70 -34.14 -35.80
C ALA A 746 -30.95 -34.59 -37.25
N TYR A 747 -30.83 -33.68 -38.22
CA TYR A 747 -31.13 -33.98 -39.63
C TYR A 747 -30.01 -34.75 -40.35
N SER A 748 -28.75 -34.35 -40.14
CA SER A 748 -27.57 -35.03 -40.72
C SER A 748 -26.93 -36.10 -39.82
N GLY A 749 -27.24 -36.10 -38.52
CA GLY A 749 -26.62 -36.96 -37.53
C GLY A 749 -25.18 -36.58 -37.16
N LYS A 750 -24.60 -35.53 -37.75
CA LYS A 750 -23.21 -35.11 -37.56
C LYS A 750 -23.06 -34.18 -36.34
N THR A 751 -21.92 -34.24 -35.66
CA THR A 751 -21.57 -33.31 -34.59
C THR A 751 -20.78 -32.11 -35.12
N TRP A 752 -20.94 -30.92 -34.53
CA TRP A 752 -20.10 -29.75 -34.84
C TRP A 752 -20.02 -28.78 -33.65
N GLY A 753 -19.08 -27.84 -33.68
CA GLY A 753 -18.88 -26.84 -32.62
C GLY A 753 -17.61 -27.11 -31.81
N GLN A 754 -17.69 -26.96 -30.48
CA GLN A 754 -16.57 -27.09 -29.54
C GLN A 754 -15.33 -26.31 -30.03
N VAL A 755 -15.48 -24.99 -30.11
CA VAL A 755 -14.47 -24.09 -30.64
C VAL A 755 -13.45 -23.76 -29.54
N THR A 756 -12.18 -23.83 -29.90
CA THR A 756 -11.06 -23.41 -29.06
C THR A 756 -10.33 -22.24 -29.69
N LYS A 757 -10.00 -21.21 -28.90
CA LYS A 757 -9.01 -20.19 -29.27
C LYS A 757 -7.62 -20.68 -28.86
N ASN A 758 -6.68 -20.62 -29.78
CA ASN A 758 -5.31 -21.09 -29.62
C ASN A 758 -4.38 -19.96 -30.08
N GLY A 759 -3.60 -19.40 -29.17
CA GLY A 759 -2.79 -18.23 -29.50
C GLY A 759 -2.12 -17.61 -28.29
N GLY A 760 -1.83 -16.32 -28.40
CA GLY A 760 -1.19 -15.60 -27.32
C GLY A 760 -1.21 -14.09 -27.48
N THR A 761 -0.86 -13.41 -26.42
CA THR A 761 -0.78 -11.96 -26.33
C THR A 761 0.55 -11.51 -25.75
N LEU A 762 0.95 -10.32 -26.16
CA LEU A 762 2.04 -9.56 -25.57
C LEU A 762 1.47 -8.23 -25.09
N GLN A 763 1.73 -7.88 -23.83
CA GLN A 763 1.28 -6.63 -23.23
C GLN A 763 2.43 -5.99 -22.46
N LEU A 764 2.63 -4.70 -22.70
CA LEU A 764 3.49 -3.85 -21.90
C LEU A 764 2.61 -3.04 -20.94
N SER A 765 2.97 -3.02 -19.66
CA SER A 765 2.26 -2.28 -18.63
C SER A 765 3.23 -1.41 -17.85
N TYR A 766 2.90 -0.13 -17.71
CA TYR A 766 3.56 0.79 -16.79
C TYR A 766 2.59 1.13 -15.66
N ASP A 767 3.04 1.03 -14.42
CA ASP A 767 2.27 1.42 -13.24
C ASP A 767 3.21 1.93 -12.15
N ASP A 768 3.06 3.19 -11.76
CA ASP A 768 3.86 3.80 -10.69
C ASP A 768 3.12 3.90 -9.36
N GLY A 769 1.92 3.33 -9.25
CA GLY A 769 1.04 3.41 -8.09
C GLY A 769 -0.02 4.51 -8.20
N ASP A 770 0.28 5.64 -8.83
CA ASP A 770 -0.65 6.78 -8.94
C ASP A 770 -1.31 6.82 -10.32
N ALA A 771 -0.55 6.49 -11.37
CA ALA A 771 -1.04 6.37 -12.72
C ALA A 771 -0.41 5.17 -13.42
N GLY A 772 -1.07 4.71 -14.45
CA GLY A 772 -0.56 3.63 -15.27
C GLY A 772 -1.12 3.64 -16.67
N PHE A 773 -0.43 2.92 -17.55
CA PHE A 773 -0.91 2.61 -18.88
C PHE A 773 -0.59 1.17 -19.23
N TYR A 774 -1.38 0.61 -20.13
CA TYR A 774 -1.08 -0.65 -20.74
C TYR A 774 -1.31 -0.57 -22.24
N VAL A 775 -0.52 -1.32 -23.00
CA VAL A 775 -0.70 -1.52 -24.42
C VAL A 775 -0.34 -2.96 -24.74
N GLY A 776 -1.20 -3.63 -25.49
CA GLY A 776 -0.98 -5.03 -25.84
C GLY A 776 -1.72 -5.42 -27.11
N GLY A 777 -1.36 -6.59 -27.61
CA GLY A 777 -2.01 -7.21 -28.74
C GLY A 777 -1.65 -8.68 -28.85
N GLY A 778 -2.39 -9.39 -29.68
CA GLY A 778 -2.27 -10.83 -29.82
C GLY A 778 -2.92 -11.37 -31.08
N GLY A 779 -2.61 -12.63 -31.34
CA GLY A 779 -3.10 -13.38 -32.50
C GLY A 779 -3.59 -14.75 -32.06
N TYR A 780 -4.73 -15.17 -32.62
CA TYR A 780 -5.38 -16.42 -32.26
C TYR A 780 -5.89 -17.17 -33.49
N SER A 781 -5.84 -18.50 -33.42
CA SER A 781 -6.54 -19.41 -34.33
C SER A 781 -7.71 -20.07 -33.60
N TYR A 782 -8.85 -20.14 -34.28
CA TYR A 782 -10.08 -20.73 -33.78
C TYR A 782 -10.34 -22.04 -34.53
N LEU A 783 -10.38 -23.12 -33.77
CA LEU A 783 -10.51 -24.48 -34.27
C LEU A 783 -11.64 -25.18 -33.54
N GLY A 784 -12.52 -25.85 -34.27
CA GLY A 784 -13.61 -26.64 -33.72
C GLY A 784 -13.90 -27.88 -34.55
N GLN A 785 -14.69 -28.79 -34.00
CA GLN A 785 -15.13 -30.00 -34.69
C GLN A 785 -16.10 -29.62 -35.81
N ASN A 786 -15.77 -29.93 -37.07
CA ASN A 786 -16.60 -29.59 -38.24
C ASN A 786 -17.00 -28.09 -38.31
N VAL A 787 -16.16 -27.19 -37.80
CA VAL A 787 -16.32 -25.73 -37.90
C VAL A 787 -15.26 -25.19 -38.87
N ALA A 788 -15.60 -24.19 -39.68
CA ALA A 788 -14.62 -23.53 -40.52
C ALA A 788 -13.52 -22.91 -39.65
N SER A 789 -12.25 -23.11 -40.01
CA SER A 789 -11.15 -22.48 -39.27
C SER A 789 -11.19 -20.96 -39.40
N ASN A 790 -10.84 -20.26 -38.33
CA ASN A 790 -10.79 -18.79 -38.28
C ASN A 790 -9.50 -18.31 -37.63
N THR A 791 -9.13 -17.07 -37.87
CA THR A 791 -8.00 -16.39 -37.22
C THR A 791 -8.43 -15.00 -36.79
N SER A 792 -7.89 -14.50 -35.69
CA SER A 792 -8.12 -13.13 -35.24
C SER A 792 -6.83 -12.42 -34.83
N ILE A 793 -6.85 -11.11 -34.96
CA ILE A 793 -5.89 -10.20 -34.33
C ILE A 793 -6.66 -9.33 -33.33
N ASN A 794 -6.07 -9.08 -32.17
CA ASN A 794 -6.60 -8.16 -31.19
C ASN A 794 -5.53 -7.17 -30.72
N ALA A 795 -5.99 -6.00 -30.30
CA ALA A 795 -5.18 -4.96 -29.69
C ALA A 795 -5.98 -4.25 -28.60
N ASN A 796 -5.31 -3.90 -27.51
CA ASN A 796 -5.91 -3.16 -26.42
C ASN A 796 -4.92 -2.13 -25.87
N ALA A 797 -5.42 -0.96 -25.53
CA ALA A 797 -4.64 0.09 -24.89
C ALA A 797 -5.48 0.82 -23.86
N GLY A 798 -4.87 1.26 -22.77
CA GLY A 798 -5.58 2.04 -21.77
C GLY A 798 -4.65 2.84 -20.90
N VAL A 799 -5.19 3.91 -20.34
CA VAL A 799 -4.54 4.78 -19.36
C VAL A 799 -5.47 4.91 -18.16
N TYR A 800 -4.92 4.95 -16.95
CA TYR A 800 -5.69 5.14 -15.74
C TYR A 800 -4.92 5.95 -14.70
N LEU A 801 -5.68 6.60 -13.81
CA LEU A 801 -5.17 7.34 -12.68
C LEU A 801 -5.93 6.94 -11.41
N ARG A 802 -5.25 7.00 -10.27
CA ARG A 802 -5.77 6.72 -8.94
C ARG A 802 -5.74 8.01 -8.13
N PRO A 803 -6.75 8.90 -8.29
CA PRO A 803 -6.72 10.21 -7.62
C PRO A 803 -6.84 10.08 -6.10
N TYR A 804 -7.35 8.95 -5.62
CA TYR A 804 -7.39 8.59 -4.21
C TYR A 804 -6.98 7.13 -4.06
N HIS A 805 -5.88 6.89 -3.35
CA HIS A 805 -5.39 5.56 -3.04
C HIS A 805 -4.75 5.59 -1.65
N ASP A 806 -5.41 4.96 -0.69
CA ASP A 806 -4.86 4.66 0.62
C ASP A 806 -5.12 3.18 0.99
N GLU A 807 -4.76 2.79 2.22
CA GLU A 807 -4.93 1.41 2.70
C GLU A 807 -6.39 0.94 2.75
N TYR A 808 -7.34 1.87 2.84
CA TYR A 808 -8.77 1.60 3.02
C TYR A 808 -9.57 1.81 1.75
N ARG A 809 -9.13 2.65 0.82
CA ARG A 809 -9.97 3.07 -0.29
C ARG A 809 -9.13 3.44 -1.50
N GLN A 810 -9.58 2.96 -2.64
CA GLN A 810 -8.96 3.21 -3.93
C GLN A 810 -10.03 3.57 -4.94
N LEU A 811 -9.97 4.80 -5.46
CA LEU A 811 -10.70 5.21 -6.65
C LEU A 811 -9.75 5.14 -7.83
N GLN A 812 -10.16 4.49 -8.91
CA GLN A 812 -9.43 4.43 -10.16
C GLN A 812 -10.36 4.86 -11.29
N ALA A 813 -9.89 5.75 -12.16
CA ALA A 813 -10.60 6.18 -13.35
C ALA A 813 -9.66 6.11 -14.55
N GLY A 814 -10.17 5.73 -15.71
CA GLY A 814 -9.33 5.57 -16.89
C GLY A 814 -10.08 5.68 -18.21
N LEU A 815 -9.32 5.49 -19.28
CA LEU A 815 -9.75 5.35 -20.66
C LEU A 815 -9.22 4.03 -21.18
N SER A 816 -10.08 3.24 -21.81
CA SER A 816 -9.76 1.94 -22.40
C SER A 816 -10.18 1.90 -23.86
N MET A 817 -9.35 1.30 -24.70
CA MET A 817 -9.58 1.11 -26.13
C MET A 817 -9.32 -0.36 -26.48
N SER A 818 -10.22 -0.95 -27.26
CA SER A 818 -10.11 -2.33 -27.73
C SER A 818 -10.38 -2.40 -29.23
N TYR A 819 -9.60 -3.25 -29.91
CA TYR A 819 -9.74 -3.56 -31.33
C TYR A 819 -9.68 -5.07 -31.55
N MET A 820 -10.55 -5.58 -32.42
CA MET A 820 -10.58 -6.98 -32.83
C MET A 820 -10.92 -7.10 -34.31
N ASP A 821 -10.29 -8.05 -34.99
CA ASP A 821 -10.52 -8.39 -36.40
C ASP A 821 -10.49 -9.91 -36.55
N TYR A 822 -11.49 -10.48 -37.21
CA TYR A 822 -11.58 -11.89 -37.54
C TYR A 822 -11.65 -12.11 -39.05
N SER A 823 -10.92 -13.12 -39.53
CA SER A 823 -10.88 -13.46 -40.97
C SER A 823 -12.22 -13.91 -41.55
N LYS A 824 -13.13 -14.44 -40.74
CA LYS A 824 -14.44 -14.95 -41.14
C LYS A 824 -15.50 -14.64 -40.09
N ASN A 825 -16.72 -14.34 -40.54
CA ASN A 825 -17.89 -14.25 -39.67
C ASN A 825 -18.45 -15.66 -39.42
N LEU A 826 -18.19 -16.20 -38.23
CA LEU A 826 -18.65 -17.52 -37.79
C LEU A 826 -19.61 -17.48 -36.60
N SER A 827 -20.33 -16.37 -36.44
CA SER A 827 -21.23 -16.12 -35.30
C SER A 827 -22.55 -16.90 -35.32
N TYR A 828 -22.80 -17.68 -36.37
CA TYR A 828 -24.10 -18.33 -36.57
C TYR A 828 -24.09 -19.82 -36.18
N PHE A 829 -25.20 -20.52 -36.45
CA PHE A 829 -25.52 -21.83 -35.85
C PHE A 829 -25.85 -22.94 -36.85
N THR A 830 -25.75 -22.69 -38.15
CA THR A 830 -25.80 -23.77 -39.16
C THR A 830 -24.54 -24.63 -39.12
N TYR A 831 -24.61 -25.82 -39.71
CA TYR A 831 -23.47 -26.74 -39.75
C TYR A 831 -22.25 -26.10 -40.44
N GLY A 832 -21.08 -26.15 -39.80
CA GLY A 832 -19.88 -25.45 -40.25
C GLY A 832 -19.63 -24.09 -39.59
N GLN A 833 -20.64 -23.48 -38.99
CA GLN A 833 -20.52 -22.26 -38.19
C GLN A 833 -20.06 -22.54 -36.74
N GLY A 834 -19.62 -21.51 -36.03
CA GLY A 834 -19.01 -21.66 -34.69
C GLY A 834 -19.85 -21.15 -33.52
N GLY A 835 -20.87 -20.32 -33.76
CA GLY A 835 -21.72 -19.76 -32.71
C GLY A 835 -20.99 -18.86 -31.70
N TYR A 836 -19.97 -18.11 -32.15
CA TYR A 836 -19.20 -17.18 -31.31
C TYR A 836 -18.98 -15.83 -32.01
N PHE A 837 -18.89 -14.75 -31.23
CA PHE A 837 -18.79 -13.39 -31.79
C PHE A 837 -17.47 -13.23 -32.56
N SER A 838 -17.56 -13.02 -33.88
CA SER A 838 -16.39 -12.97 -34.79
C SER A 838 -16.50 -11.86 -35.85
N PRO A 839 -16.52 -10.59 -35.40
CA PRO A 839 -16.63 -9.43 -36.29
C PRO A 839 -15.37 -9.23 -37.13
N GLN A 840 -15.54 -8.71 -38.34
CA GLN A 840 -14.41 -8.35 -39.21
C GLN A 840 -13.75 -7.07 -38.75
N ASN A 841 -14.53 -6.15 -38.16
CA ASN A 841 -13.98 -4.95 -37.54
C ASN A 841 -14.77 -4.69 -36.26
N TYR A 842 -14.09 -4.63 -35.12
CA TYR A 842 -14.67 -4.23 -33.85
C TYR A 842 -13.75 -3.21 -33.20
N VAL A 843 -14.29 -2.05 -32.86
CA VAL A 843 -13.60 -1.00 -32.11
C VAL A 843 -14.49 -0.58 -30.94
N SER A 844 -13.91 -0.50 -29.75
CA SER A 844 -14.59 0.10 -28.60
C SER A 844 -13.68 1.04 -27.82
N VAL A 845 -14.28 2.11 -27.31
CA VAL A 845 -13.64 3.10 -26.44
C VAL A 845 -14.53 3.31 -25.22
N SER A 846 -14.00 3.11 -24.02
CA SER A 846 -14.78 3.19 -22.77
C SER A 846 -14.04 3.92 -21.66
N LEU A 847 -14.81 4.47 -20.72
CA LEU A 847 -14.34 5.18 -19.54
C LEU A 847 -14.62 4.35 -18.28
N PRO A 848 -13.73 3.43 -17.89
CA PRO A 848 -13.88 2.67 -16.66
C PRO A 848 -13.59 3.51 -15.41
N VAL A 849 -14.43 3.33 -14.39
CA VAL A 849 -14.28 3.85 -13.04
C VAL A 849 -14.50 2.71 -12.06
N SER A 850 -13.60 2.55 -11.08
CA SER A 850 -13.73 1.55 -10.02
C SER A 850 -13.38 2.13 -8.66
N LEU A 851 -14.19 1.81 -7.66
CA LEU A 851 -14.00 2.13 -6.26
C LEU A 851 -13.84 0.82 -5.47
N THR A 852 -12.74 0.67 -4.77
CA THR A 852 -12.56 -0.37 -3.74
C THR A 852 -12.54 0.30 -2.37
N GLU A 853 -13.25 -0.26 -1.40
CA GLU A 853 -13.32 0.27 -0.04
C GLU A 853 -13.29 -0.87 0.98
N LYS A 854 -12.35 -0.81 1.92
CA LYS A 854 -12.22 -1.71 3.07
C LYS A 854 -12.76 -0.99 4.30
N TYR A 855 -13.76 -1.59 4.92
CA TYR A 855 -14.42 -1.07 6.11
C TYR A 855 -14.62 -2.20 7.11
N ASP A 856 -13.88 -2.18 8.22
CA ASP A 856 -13.82 -3.26 9.20
C ASP A 856 -13.60 -4.64 8.54
N ASN A 857 -14.57 -5.55 8.66
CA ASN A 857 -14.54 -6.88 8.07
C ASN A 857 -15.05 -6.93 6.63
N TRP A 858 -15.45 -5.79 6.04
CA TRP A 858 -15.96 -5.68 4.68
C TRP A 858 -14.88 -5.21 3.72
N THR A 859 -14.84 -5.81 2.54
CA THR A 859 -14.15 -5.28 1.36
C THR A 859 -15.17 -5.16 0.24
N MET A 860 -15.54 -3.93 -0.11
CA MET A 860 -16.51 -3.61 -1.15
C MET A 860 -15.79 -3.18 -2.42
N LYS A 861 -16.32 -3.60 -3.57
CA LYS A 861 -15.83 -3.23 -4.91
C LYS A 861 -17.00 -2.79 -5.75
N LEU A 862 -16.95 -1.58 -6.29
CA LEU A 862 -17.93 -1.05 -7.22
C LEU A 862 -17.20 -0.60 -8.48
N GLY A 863 -17.60 -1.10 -9.64
CA GLY A 863 -17.01 -0.76 -10.93
C GLY A 863 -18.08 -0.44 -11.95
N GLY A 864 -17.80 0.52 -12.81
CA GLY A 864 -18.66 0.83 -13.94
C GLY A 864 -17.85 1.38 -15.10
N SER A 865 -18.31 1.15 -16.32
CA SER A 865 -17.75 1.78 -17.51
C SER A 865 -18.86 2.16 -18.47
N VAL A 866 -18.72 3.30 -19.15
CA VAL A 866 -19.58 3.70 -20.27
C VAL A 866 -18.67 3.97 -21.46
N GLY A 867 -19.09 3.53 -22.64
CA GLY A 867 -18.27 3.66 -23.84
C GLY A 867 -19.08 3.59 -25.12
N TYR A 868 -18.41 3.81 -26.24
CA TYR A 868 -18.96 3.64 -27.57
C TYR A 868 -18.28 2.44 -28.23
N GLN A 869 -19.07 1.62 -28.91
CA GLN A 869 -18.59 0.50 -29.70
C GLN A 869 -19.16 0.56 -31.12
N SER A 870 -18.38 0.09 -32.07
CA SER A 870 -18.79 -0.09 -33.46
C SER A 870 -18.22 -1.39 -33.99
N TYR A 871 -19.05 -2.18 -34.65
CA TYR A 871 -18.61 -3.40 -35.29
C TYR A 871 -19.35 -3.74 -36.58
N SER A 872 -18.66 -4.42 -37.48
CA SER A 872 -19.20 -4.97 -38.72
C SER A 872 -18.94 -6.46 -38.84
N GLN A 873 -19.90 -7.17 -39.40
CA GLN A 873 -19.81 -8.59 -39.70
C GLN A 873 -20.15 -8.81 -41.18
N ASP A 874 -19.27 -9.49 -41.90
CA ASP A 874 -19.43 -9.76 -43.31
C ASP A 874 -20.51 -10.82 -43.57
N LYS A 875 -20.97 -10.88 -44.81
CA LYS A 875 -21.87 -11.92 -45.29
C LYS A 875 -21.23 -13.30 -45.07
N SER A 876 -21.99 -14.26 -44.52
CA SER A 876 -21.48 -15.60 -44.22
C SER A 876 -22.35 -16.68 -44.88
N ALA A 877 -21.72 -17.71 -45.45
CA ALA A 877 -22.42 -18.86 -46.04
C ALA A 877 -23.12 -19.66 -44.93
N TYR A 878 -24.27 -20.28 -45.21
CA TYR A 878 -24.90 -21.16 -44.23
C TYR A 878 -24.02 -22.40 -43.95
N PHE A 879 -23.38 -22.97 -44.97
CA PHE A 879 -22.53 -24.15 -44.83
C PHE A 879 -21.09 -23.87 -45.25
N PRO A 880 -20.31 -23.11 -44.46
CA PRO A 880 -18.98 -22.65 -44.85
C PRO A 880 -17.94 -23.79 -44.96
N THR A 881 -18.24 -24.98 -44.43
CA THR A 881 -17.39 -26.18 -44.51
C THR A 881 -17.83 -27.18 -45.59
N ASN A 882 -18.99 -26.96 -46.23
CA ASN A 882 -19.54 -27.90 -47.21
C ASN A 882 -20.16 -27.14 -48.41
N SER A 883 -19.41 -27.08 -49.50
CA SER A 883 -19.82 -26.38 -50.73
C SER A 883 -21.02 -27.02 -51.42
N GLU A 884 -21.17 -28.35 -51.35
CA GLU A 884 -22.28 -29.08 -51.98
C GLU A 884 -23.61 -28.77 -51.28
N TRP A 885 -23.59 -28.73 -49.95
CA TRP A 885 -24.74 -28.32 -49.13
C TRP A 885 -25.11 -26.86 -49.37
N GLN A 886 -24.09 -25.99 -49.45
CA GLN A 886 -24.29 -24.58 -49.75
C GLN A 886 -24.93 -24.38 -51.14
N GLN A 887 -24.42 -25.05 -52.17
CA GLN A 887 -24.96 -24.97 -53.53
C GLN A 887 -26.37 -25.56 -53.65
N THR A 888 -26.65 -26.64 -52.93
CA THR A 888 -28.00 -27.22 -52.85
C THR A 888 -28.99 -26.22 -52.27
N LEU A 889 -28.61 -25.53 -51.19
CA LEU A 889 -29.45 -24.50 -50.58
C LEU A 889 -29.62 -23.29 -51.49
N GLU A 890 -28.57 -22.82 -52.17
CA GLU A 890 -28.66 -21.73 -53.16
C GLU A 890 -29.65 -22.04 -54.28
N THR A 891 -29.59 -23.27 -54.80
CA THR A 891 -30.53 -23.76 -55.81
C THR A 891 -31.96 -23.81 -55.28
N ALA A 892 -32.15 -24.23 -54.02
CA ALA A 892 -33.46 -24.23 -53.39
C ALA A 892 -34.01 -22.80 -53.20
N VAL A 893 -33.16 -21.83 -52.85
CA VAL A 893 -33.54 -20.42 -52.73
C VAL A 893 -33.91 -19.84 -54.10
N SER A 894 -33.12 -20.09 -55.15
CA SER A 894 -33.44 -19.61 -56.50
C SER A 894 -34.76 -20.17 -57.02
N ASN A 895 -35.09 -21.40 -56.64
CA ASN A 895 -36.34 -22.08 -57.01
C ASN A 895 -37.52 -21.75 -56.08
N GLY A 896 -37.33 -20.91 -55.06
CA GLY A 896 -38.38 -20.51 -54.13
C GLY A 896 -38.82 -21.59 -53.13
N PHE A 897 -37.97 -22.59 -52.86
CA PHE A 897 -38.20 -23.62 -51.83
C PHE A 897 -37.55 -23.29 -50.49
N ALA A 898 -36.62 -22.32 -50.44
CA ALA A 898 -35.97 -21.86 -49.23
C ALA A 898 -35.92 -20.33 -49.19
N LYS A 899 -35.82 -19.77 -47.98
CA LYS A 899 -35.83 -18.31 -47.73
C LYS A 899 -34.52 -17.63 -48.11
N GLU A 900 -33.41 -18.16 -47.61
CA GLU A 900 -32.08 -17.59 -47.79
C GLU A 900 -31.00 -18.68 -47.67
N ALA A 901 -29.84 -18.44 -48.30
CA ALA A 901 -28.69 -19.35 -48.29
C ALA A 901 -27.45 -18.74 -47.62
N TYR A 902 -27.54 -17.48 -47.23
CA TYR A 902 -26.45 -16.72 -46.64
C TYR A 902 -26.98 -15.84 -45.51
N TYR A 903 -26.19 -15.69 -44.47
CA TYR A 903 -26.39 -14.64 -43.48
C TYR A 903 -25.94 -13.31 -44.07
N SER A 904 -26.81 -12.30 -44.00
CA SER A 904 -26.52 -10.97 -44.49
C SER A 904 -25.43 -10.28 -43.66
N ALA A 905 -24.64 -9.43 -44.31
CA ALA A 905 -23.68 -8.57 -43.61
C ALA A 905 -24.42 -7.60 -42.68
N THR A 906 -23.83 -7.31 -41.52
CA THR A 906 -24.40 -6.39 -40.53
C THR A 906 -23.37 -5.36 -40.10
N SER A 907 -23.83 -4.20 -39.66
CA SER A 907 -23.00 -3.20 -39.00
C SER A 907 -23.82 -2.57 -37.89
N LYS A 908 -23.24 -2.51 -36.70
CA LYS A 908 -23.89 -2.03 -35.49
C LYS A 908 -22.94 -1.09 -34.76
N SER A 909 -23.49 -0.01 -34.24
CA SER A 909 -22.75 0.92 -33.40
C SER A 909 -23.65 1.45 -32.31
N GLY A 910 -23.13 1.67 -31.12
CA GLY A 910 -23.94 2.11 -30.00
C GLY A 910 -23.13 2.35 -28.74
N ILE A 911 -23.83 2.83 -27.72
CA ILE A 911 -23.28 3.02 -26.39
C ILE A 911 -23.34 1.68 -25.65
N GLY A 912 -22.20 1.23 -25.13
CA GLY A 912 -22.09 0.10 -24.24
C GLY A 912 -21.83 0.57 -22.81
N TYR A 913 -22.20 -0.24 -21.84
CA TYR A 913 -21.90 0.00 -20.44
C TYR A 913 -21.72 -1.32 -19.69
N THR A 914 -20.88 -1.26 -18.66
CA THR A 914 -20.64 -2.36 -17.74
C THR A 914 -20.87 -1.85 -16.32
N LEU A 915 -21.51 -2.65 -15.49
CA LEU A 915 -21.68 -2.42 -14.05
C LEU A 915 -21.24 -3.67 -13.31
N ARG A 916 -20.45 -3.50 -12.26
CA ARG A 916 -19.96 -4.59 -11.41
C ARG A 916 -20.03 -4.14 -9.95
N ALA A 917 -20.55 -4.99 -9.09
CA ALA A 917 -20.55 -4.76 -7.65
C ALA A 917 -20.17 -6.06 -6.96
N GLY A 918 -19.33 -5.98 -5.93
CA GLY A 918 -18.95 -7.12 -5.13
C GLY A 918 -18.64 -6.72 -3.70
N ALA A 919 -18.78 -7.67 -2.79
CA ALA A 919 -18.50 -7.48 -1.38
C ALA A 919 -17.98 -8.78 -0.78
N ASP A 920 -16.87 -8.69 -0.05
CA ASP A 920 -16.30 -9.76 0.74
C ASP A 920 -16.48 -9.41 2.23
N TYR A 921 -17.00 -10.34 3.02
CA TYR A 921 -17.19 -10.21 4.46
C TYR A 921 -16.39 -11.27 5.20
N LYS A 922 -15.43 -10.83 6.01
CA LYS A 922 -14.66 -11.69 6.92
C LYS A 922 -15.52 -12.03 8.13
N VAL A 923 -16.09 -13.24 8.13
CA VAL A 923 -16.90 -13.75 9.25
C VAL A 923 -16.01 -13.98 10.48
N ASN A 924 -14.81 -14.52 10.25
CA ASN A 924 -13.74 -14.66 11.23
C ASN A 924 -12.39 -14.76 10.50
N LYS A 925 -11.28 -14.97 11.23
CA LYS A 925 -9.92 -15.07 10.64
C LYS A 925 -9.75 -16.16 9.59
N GLN A 926 -10.60 -17.19 9.61
CA GLN A 926 -10.50 -18.35 8.72
C GLN A 926 -11.58 -18.35 7.64
N MET A 927 -12.64 -17.55 7.76
CA MET A 927 -13.82 -17.67 6.90
C MET A 927 -14.20 -16.33 6.29
N THR A 928 -14.26 -16.31 4.96
CA THR A 928 -14.74 -15.17 4.17
C THR A 928 -15.93 -15.59 3.33
N LEU A 929 -17.01 -14.80 3.38
CA LEU A 929 -18.15 -14.92 2.49
C LEU A 929 -18.05 -13.79 1.47
N GLY A 930 -18.03 -14.11 0.18
CA GLY A 930 -17.99 -13.13 -0.89
C GLY A 930 -19.16 -13.26 -1.84
N GLY A 931 -19.53 -12.15 -2.45
CA GLY A 931 -20.55 -12.08 -3.47
C GLY A 931 -20.23 -11.04 -4.52
N GLN A 932 -20.64 -11.30 -5.76
CA GLN A 932 -20.46 -10.38 -6.88
C GLN A 932 -21.65 -10.44 -7.83
N ILE A 933 -21.96 -9.30 -8.45
CA ILE A 933 -22.93 -9.16 -9.52
C ILE A 933 -22.33 -8.32 -10.63
N GLY A 934 -22.71 -8.61 -11.86
CA GLY A 934 -22.22 -7.91 -13.03
C GLY A 934 -23.27 -7.83 -14.13
N TYR A 935 -23.21 -6.76 -14.91
CA TYR A 935 -23.99 -6.57 -16.12
C TYR A 935 -23.12 -5.90 -17.18
N ASP A 936 -23.07 -6.46 -18.38
CA ASP A 936 -22.23 -5.99 -19.50
C ASP A 936 -23.06 -5.94 -20.79
N THR A 937 -22.88 -4.89 -21.60
CA THR A 937 -23.59 -4.69 -22.88
C THR A 937 -22.64 -4.49 -24.07
N PHE A 938 -21.32 -4.63 -23.86
CA PHE A 938 -20.35 -4.58 -24.95
C PHE A 938 -20.36 -5.91 -25.74
N GLY A 939 -20.29 -5.81 -27.07
CA GLY A 939 -20.37 -6.94 -28.00
C GLY A 939 -21.74 -7.07 -28.67
N ASP A 940 -22.13 -8.30 -28.99
CA ASP A 940 -23.37 -8.69 -29.64
C ASP A 940 -24.48 -9.13 -28.68
N TYR A 941 -24.17 -9.26 -27.38
CA TYR A 941 -25.11 -9.68 -26.35
C TYR A 941 -24.98 -8.82 -25.09
N ASN A 942 -26.05 -8.81 -24.29
CA ASN A 942 -26.04 -8.36 -22.92
C ASN A 942 -25.84 -9.57 -21.99
N GLU A 943 -24.89 -9.46 -21.07
CA GLU A 943 -24.53 -10.53 -20.15
C GLU A 943 -24.75 -10.09 -18.70
N SER A 944 -25.47 -10.92 -17.94
CA SER A 944 -25.68 -10.76 -16.50
C SER A 944 -24.95 -11.88 -15.76
N THR A 945 -24.20 -11.52 -14.72
CA THR A 945 -23.46 -12.48 -13.89
C THR A 945 -23.81 -12.26 -12.42
N ALA A 946 -23.89 -13.33 -11.66
CA ALA A 946 -24.06 -13.31 -10.22
C ALA A 946 -23.28 -14.48 -9.62
N GLY A 947 -22.47 -14.21 -8.61
CA GLY A 947 -21.62 -15.20 -7.95
C GLY A 947 -21.68 -15.06 -6.43
N LEU A 948 -21.69 -16.18 -5.73
CA LEU A 948 -21.53 -16.26 -4.28
C LEU A 948 -20.47 -17.31 -3.97
N TYR A 949 -19.61 -17.03 -2.99
CA TYR A 949 -18.59 -17.99 -2.58
C TYR A 949 -18.29 -17.92 -1.09
N ILE A 950 -17.86 -19.05 -0.55
CA ILE A 950 -17.34 -19.17 0.81
C ILE A 950 -15.91 -19.67 0.68
N ARG A 951 -14.97 -18.95 1.29
CA ARG A 951 -13.57 -19.35 1.42
C ARG A 951 -13.27 -19.67 2.88
N TYR A 952 -12.66 -20.82 3.11
CA TYR A 952 -12.23 -21.29 4.42
C TYR A 952 -10.73 -21.61 4.42
N MET A 953 -9.97 -20.92 5.29
CA MET A 953 -8.56 -21.17 5.53
C MET A 953 -8.40 -22.42 6.38
N LEU A 954 -7.68 -23.39 5.83
CA LEU A 954 -7.23 -24.59 6.53
C LEU A 954 -5.97 -24.14 7.29
N GLY A 955 -6.06 -24.04 8.62
CA GLY A 955 -5.04 -23.38 9.47
C GLY A 955 -3.59 -23.86 9.27
N ASP A 956 -2.64 -23.13 9.85
CA ASP A 956 -1.19 -23.32 9.69
C ASP A 956 -0.76 -24.80 9.85
N HIS A 957 -0.13 -25.35 8.81
CA HIS A 957 0.72 -26.55 8.89
C HIS A 957 2.18 -26.15 8.85
#